data_AF-A0A3A4YK65-F1
#
_entry.id   AF-A0A3A4YK65-F1
#
_cell.length_a   1.000
_cell.length_b   1.000
_cell.length_c   1.000
_cell.angle_alpha   90.00
_cell.angle_beta   90.00
_cell.angle_gamma   90.00
#
_symmetry.space_group_name_H-M   'P 1'
#
loop_
_entity.id
_entity.type
_entity.pdbx_description
1 polymer ?
#
loop_
_entity_poly.entity_id
_entity_poly.type
_entity_poly.pdbx_seq_one_letter_code
_entity_poly.pdbx_strand_id
1 'polypeptide(L)'
;MKLVVGLRGKKYSAILLLSATLYLFGGSLAFGDFEVPPIPDPNLKVTHAGIEIFNNQVPTPIVNGSELDGVNNNWDIHFIEPWDNPVAEGRAVFLLFRGTRSDGFENGDLPVENVNYSIETGSISGGTVFAAFSMPLLGDPDTPSGIYTLTVAEMPETKFVYEPDTDTFREDPYTASDYLEWILTWGGGVSPVAERTLTFEYVAGEASETFEECCSSVLFLPGLKGSVLKNGSDTLWPPSVWSDDVPQLALDEDGNSVNEVFVDGIVNTAYGVSIYEPFSDFVDGLVTEGAISEWLPFPYDWRFSPEDAVGNGVKTASGVQDIVAEVEDLAGQSQTGQVTIVAHSMGGLVGKALIKKLEEEGKDNLIDSFVMVGVPQLGTPQAAAALLHGDDEGLGYGFIARASEIRAVAQNMPGAYSLLPSPRYFEEVLAPVVTFSTLANFTEPWRNFWGTFINTYPDFSEFATGQGVARTEPLEDLLRVPEILRTDLVEEAEDFHVEYDAYEFPDHIRVVQVAGWGRPTVKEIEYVETHGFPSYKPQFTVEGDKTVVYPSAISSVENETYFFNLDLYRDSENRTSQHGDLLNTAPIQDFTTKVIKEDIVIETNLITSEKPQAVNIVDKLIVSTHSPVVLGAYDEFGNFTGIDPNQDLLADILSIKEDIPGSTFLYSAESQYIFVPKNGTYNFVYKGVGNGPTTVTVEEFSNEVVIPKSSYSDIPTTENTSATLVINATAPEEAVIELDIDGNGEIDEEVLADGTELTLEELIVLLKQKIQALDAKNKLKKNLLKKVDNIEKKIKKDKKKKAQKAVEVLGKKIYNKEMKRKIGSASAEEFLKLLEQIENAL
;
A
#
# COMPACT_ATOMS: atom_id res chain seq x y z
N MET A 1 83.24 -6.19 6.62
CA MET A 1 84.22 -6.92 5.78
C MET A 1 83.44 -7.60 4.65
N LYS A 2 83.64 -7.20 3.37
CA LYS A 2 82.85 -7.62 2.16
C LYS A 2 81.32 -7.33 2.26
N LEU A 3 80.69 -6.33 1.63
CA LEU A 3 80.80 -5.69 0.30
C LEU A 3 80.18 -6.56 -0.83
N VAL A 4 79.41 -5.91 -1.74
CA VAL A 4 78.89 -6.33 -3.08
C VAL A 4 77.38 -6.70 -3.13
N VAL A 5 76.50 -6.21 -4.04
CA VAL A 5 76.43 -4.99 -4.90
C VAL A 5 75.02 -4.90 -5.56
N GLY A 6 74.54 -3.66 -5.81
CA GLY A 6 73.67 -3.34 -6.97
C GLY A 6 72.16 -3.60 -6.80
N LEU A 7 71.22 -3.01 -7.55
CA LEU A 7 71.15 -1.96 -8.59
C LEU A 7 69.74 -1.31 -8.43
N ARG A 8 69.35 -0.13 -8.93
CA ARG A 8 69.87 0.88 -9.90
C ARG A 8 69.27 2.26 -9.52
N GLY A 9 69.50 3.33 -10.31
CA GLY A 9 68.73 4.59 -10.19
C GLY A 9 68.83 5.49 -11.43
N LYS A 10 68.05 6.60 -11.44
CA LYS A 10 67.85 7.66 -12.47
C LYS A 10 66.61 7.48 -13.38
N LYS A 11 65.89 8.54 -13.82
CA LYS A 11 65.77 9.96 -13.37
C LYS A 11 64.53 10.63 -14.02
N TYR A 12 64.04 11.68 -13.37
CA TYR A 12 63.05 12.70 -13.77
C TYR A 12 63.00 13.22 -15.21
N SER A 13 61.79 13.62 -15.64
CA SER A 13 61.42 14.87 -16.35
C SER A 13 59.90 15.07 -16.18
N ALA A 14 59.26 16.25 -16.24
CA ALA A 14 59.67 17.60 -16.63
C ALA A 14 58.90 18.71 -15.85
N ILE A 15 59.26 19.99 -16.05
CA ILE A 15 58.68 21.20 -15.41
C ILE A 15 58.24 22.22 -16.49
N LEU A 16 57.12 22.92 -16.30
CA LEU A 16 56.81 24.26 -16.82
C LEU A 16 55.85 24.97 -15.83
N LEU A 17 56.24 26.08 -15.16
CA LEU A 17 56.00 27.51 -15.52
C LEU A 17 54.52 27.94 -15.31
N LEU A 18 54.16 29.07 -14.65
CA LEU A 18 54.76 30.42 -14.66
C LEU A 18 54.21 31.37 -13.54
N SER A 19 55.05 32.28 -12.99
CA SER A 19 54.78 33.67 -12.47
C SER A 19 53.67 33.99 -11.41
N ALA A 20 53.78 35.01 -10.53
CA ALA A 20 54.89 35.86 -10.04
C ALA A 20 54.45 36.85 -8.91
N THR A 21 55.41 37.36 -8.10
CA THR A 21 55.36 38.59 -7.24
C THR A 21 54.38 38.59 -6.04
N LEU A 22 54.74 38.68 -4.74
CA LEU A 22 55.83 39.27 -3.93
C LEU A 22 55.60 40.72 -3.41
N TYR A 23 55.27 40.82 -2.12
CA TYR A 23 55.56 41.90 -1.15
C TYR A 23 55.62 41.26 0.26
N LEU A 24 56.28 41.80 1.30
CA LEU A 24 57.69 42.23 1.45
C LEU A 24 57.92 42.59 2.95
N PHE A 25 58.88 41.92 3.63
CA PHE A 25 59.31 42.16 5.03
C PHE A 25 58.24 42.01 6.14
N GLY A 26 58.54 41.54 7.35
CA GLY A 26 59.81 41.03 7.89
C GLY A 26 59.89 41.25 9.41
N GLY A 27 59.98 40.17 10.20
CA GLY A 27 60.14 40.26 11.65
C GLY A 27 60.24 38.87 12.29
N SER A 28 61.40 38.55 12.87
CA SER A 28 61.62 37.28 13.56
C SER A 28 61.29 37.38 15.05
N LEU A 29 60.48 36.46 15.55
CA LEU A 29 60.60 35.95 16.92
C LEU A 29 60.57 34.43 16.85
N ALA A 30 61.58 33.80 17.45
CA ALA A 30 61.65 32.35 17.56
C ALA A 30 60.93 31.91 18.84
N PHE A 31 60.01 30.96 18.71
CA PHE A 31 59.63 30.03 19.77
C PHE A 31 59.84 28.62 19.24
N GLY A 32 60.30 27.73 20.12
CA GLY A 32 60.91 26.46 19.71
C GLY A 32 59.93 25.46 19.12
N ASP A 33 60.48 24.51 18.35
CA ASP A 33 59.73 23.37 17.82
C ASP A 33 59.08 22.59 18.96
N PHE A 34 57.75 22.62 19.00
CA PHE A 34 56.94 21.59 19.63
C PHE A 34 56.40 20.75 18.48
N GLU A 35 57.06 19.62 18.18
CA GLU A 35 56.48 18.61 17.31
C GLU A 35 55.25 18.05 18.04
N VAL A 36 54.07 18.60 17.73
CA VAL A 36 52.80 17.93 18.01
C VAL A 36 52.81 16.67 17.15
N PRO A 37 52.78 15.46 17.74
CA PRO A 37 52.65 14.25 16.94
C PRO A 37 51.35 14.32 16.15
N PRO A 38 51.30 13.82 14.90
CA PRO A 38 50.05 13.77 14.16
C PRO A 38 49.02 13.00 14.97
N ILE A 39 47.89 13.65 15.26
CA ILE A 39 46.72 13.01 15.87
C ILE A 39 46.29 11.91 14.87
N PRO A 40 46.12 10.65 15.29
CA PRO A 40 45.60 9.61 14.41
C PRO A 40 44.16 9.96 14.01
N ASP A 41 43.82 9.78 12.73
CA ASP A 41 42.44 9.99 12.28
C ASP A 41 41.46 9.12 13.09
N PRO A 42 40.33 9.69 13.56
CA PRO A 42 39.33 8.93 14.31
C PRO A 42 38.65 7.89 13.41
N ASN A 43 38.39 6.70 13.94
CA ASN A 43 37.65 5.64 13.23
C ASN A 43 36.26 5.39 13.82
N LEU A 44 35.88 6.16 14.85
CA LEU A 44 34.55 6.15 15.45
C LEU A 44 34.16 7.60 15.81
N LYS A 45 33.01 8.05 15.28
CA LYS A 45 32.31 9.28 15.66
C LYS A 45 30.98 8.88 16.31
N VAL A 46 30.52 9.68 17.25
CA VAL A 46 29.22 9.54 17.90
C VAL A 46 28.54 10.91 17.89
N THR A 47 27.26 10.95 17.50
CA THR A 47 26.41 12.11 17.74
C THR A 47 25.44 11.78 18.88
N HIS A 48 25.29 12.69 19.85
CA HIS A 48 24.36 12.54 20.98
C HIS A 48 23.95 13.93 21.47
N ALA A 49 22.64 14.19 21.60
CA ALA A 49 22.08 15.43 22.17
C ALA A 49 22.82 16.72 21.75
N GLY A 50 22.96 16.94 20.43
CA GLY A 50 23.59 18.13 19.85
C GLY A 50 25.09 18.04 19.57
N ILE A 51 25.82 17.17 20.27
CA ILE A 51 27.29 17.15 20.21
C ILE A 51 27.85 15.98 19.40
N GLU A 52 29.00 16.22 18.75
CA GLU A 52 29.81 15.17 18.11
C GLU A 52 31.04 14.82 18.94
N ILE A 53 31.22 13.55 19.26
CA ILE A 53 32.38 13.00 19.98
C ILE A 53 33.18 12.10 19.04
N PHE A 54 34.50 12.21 19.06
CA PHE A 54 35.41 11.41 18.22
C PHE A 54 36.39 10.63 19.09
N ASN A 55 36.73 9.40 18.68
CA ASN A 55 37.73 8.62 19.40
C ASN A 55 39.18 9.06 19.15
N ASN A 56 40.10 8.62 20.02
CA ASN A 56 41.54 8.91 19.97
C ASN A 56 41.97 10.39 20.02
N GLN A 57 41.08 11.32 20.38
CA GLN A 57 41.49 12.70 20.65
C GLN A 57 42.37 12.77 21.92
N VAL A 58 43.41 13.60 21.87
CA VAL A 58 44.31 13.90 23.00
C VAL A 58 44.42 15.43 23.12
N PRO A 59 43.91 16.05 24.21
CA PRO A 59 43.30 15.43 25.39
C PRO A 59 41.98 14.70 25.07
N THR A 60 41.56 13.83 25.99
CA THR A 60 40.25 13.16 25.97
C THR A 60 39.13 14.19 25.73
N PRO A 61 38.12 13.92 24.87
CA PRO A 61 36.98 14.80 24.68
C PRO A 61 36.28 15.09 26.01
N ILE A 62 35.85 16.34 26.20
CA ILE A 62 35.06 16.77 27.36
C ILE A 62 33.65 17.07 26.87
N VAL A 63 32.66 16.49 27.55
CA VAL A 63 31.23 16.73 27.34
C VAL A 63 30.69 17.44 28.57
N ASN A 64 30.20 18.67 28.43
CA ASN A 64 29.51 19.36 29.50
C ASN A 64 28.01 19.12 29.36
N GLY A 65 27.33 18.62 30.41
CA GLY A 65 25.89 18.36 30.36
C GLY A 65 25.05 19.60 30.05
N SER A 66 25.53 20.79 30.45
CA SER A 66 24.91 22.08 30.14
C SER A 66 25.16 22.59 28.71
N GLU A 67 25.89 21.85 27.88
CA GLU A 67 26.12 22.11 26.45
C GLU A 67 25.41 21.06 25.58
N LEU A 68 24.55 20.22 26.18
CA LEU A 68 23.69 19.27 25.46
C LEU A 68 22.33 19.92 25.18
N ASP A 69 21.78 19.63 24.00
CA ASP A 69 20.52 20.21 23.50
C ASP A 69 19.27 19.55 24.14
N GLY A 70 19.45 18.50 24.95
CA GLY A 70 18.37 17.83 25.66
C GLY A 70 18.83 16.59 26.43
N VAL A 71 17.91 15.98 27.18
CA VAL A 71 18.16 14.78 28.00
C VAL A 71 17.48 13.57 27.34
N ASN A 72 18.23 12.78 26.58
CA ASN A 72 17.71 11.57 25.92
C ASN A 72 18.68 10.39 26.05
N ASN A 73 18.25 9.22 25.59
CA ASN A 73 19.02 7.97 25.61
C ASN A 73 19.54 7.55 24.24
N ASN A 74 19.37 8.35 23.17
CA ASN A 74 19.65 7.98 21.77
C ASN A 74 21.07 8.41 21.33
N TRP A 75 21.77 7.51 20.63
CA TRP A 75 23.18 7.70 20.22
C TRP A 75 23.39 7.26 18.76
N ASP A 76 23.88 8.17 17.92
CA ASP A 76 24.17 7.90 16.50
C ASP A 76 25.63 7.51 16.31
N ILE A 77 25.90 6.22 16.23
CA ILE A 77 27.25 5.66 16.18
C ILE A 77 27.71 5.56 14.72
N HIS A 78 28.64 6.44 14.34
CA HIS A 78 29.16 6.59 12.99
C HIS A 78 30.56 5.97 12.84
N PHE A 79 30.68 4.95 11.98
CA PHE A 79 31.95 4.28 11.65
C PHE A 79 32.64 4.98 10.47
N ILE A 80 33.61 5.87 10.76
CA ILE A 80 34.34 6.65 9.74
C ILE A 80 35.09 5.71 8.76
N GLU A 81 35.69 4.64 9.27
CA GLU A 81 36.10 3.50 8.46
C GLU A 81 35.04 2.40 8.62
N PRO A 82 34.45 1.84 7.54
CA PRO A 82 33.47 0.76 7.68
C PRO A 82 34.09 -0.50 8.30
N TRP A 83 33.24 -1.43 8.73
CA TRP A 83 33.66 -2.78 9.10
C TRP A 83 34.03 -3.59 7.85
N ASP A 84 35.04 -4.48 7.95
CA ASP A 84 35.51 -5.27 6.80
C ASP A 84 34.40 -6.16 6.19
N ASN A 85 33.42 -6.56 7.01
CA ASN A 85 32.21 -7.26 6.60
C ASN A 85 31.02 -6.77 7.47
N PRO A 86 29.77 -6.85 6.98
CA PRO A 86 28.59 -6.63 7.81
C PRO A 86 28.54 -7.58 9.02
N VAL A 87 28.21 -7.05 10.19
CA VAL A 87 27.99 -7.84 11.41
C VAL A 87 26.50 -8.20 11.48
N ALA A 88 26.21 -9.49 11.52
CA ALA A 88 24.84 -10.01 11.58
C ALA A 88 24.15 -9.72 12.92
N GLU A 89 22.81 -9.78 12.89
CA GLU A 89 21.94 -9.55 14.04
C GLU A 89 22.29 -10.47 15.22
N GLY A 90 22.31 -9.93 16.43
CA GLY A 90 22.76 -10.65 17.63
C GLY A 90 24.27 -10.93 17.71
N ARG A 91 25.09 -10.48 16.75
CA ARG A 91 26.57 -10.51 16.87
C ARG A 91 27.21 -9.15 17.11
N ALA A 92 26.54 -8.03 16.83
CA ALA A 92 27.05 -6.74 17.28
C ALA A 92 26.65 -6.50 18.74
N VAL A 93 27.55 -5.90 19.52
CA VAL A 93 27.29 -5.48 20.90
C VAL A 93 27.76 -4.04 21.10
N PHE A 94 26.93 -3.23 21.75
CA PHE A 94 27.14 -1.83 22.06
C PHE A 94 27.09 -1.68 23.58
N LEU A 95 28.17 -1.21 24.20
CA LEU A 95 28.31 -1.11 25.65
C LEU A 95 28.75 0.30 26.02
N LEU A 96 27.87 1.07 26.67
CA LEU A 96 28.22 2.33 27.32
C LEU A 96 28.42 2.08 28.81
N PHE A 97 29.56 2.47 29.37
CA PHE A 97 29.85 2.29 30.80
C PHE A 97 30.67 3.45 31.40
N ARG A 98 30.56 3.62 32.72
CA ARG A 98 31.35 4.59 33.50
C ARG A 98 32.69 3.98 33.89
N GLY A 99 33.77 4.51 33.32
CA GLY A 99 35.13 4.00 33.50
C GLY A 99 35.99 4.17 32.25
N THR A 100 37.03 3.35 32.14
CA THR A 100 37.93 3.31 30.97
C THR A 100 38.09 1.87 30.46
N ARG A 101 38.42 1.69 29.18
CA ARG A 101 38.75 0.36 28.64
C ARG A 101 39.96 -0.29 29.35
N SER A 102 40.89 0.51 29.88
CA SER A 102 42.11 0.04 30.56
C SER A 102 41.90 -0.39 32.01
N ASP A 103 41.08 0.34 32.76
CA ASP A 103 40.94 0.18 34.21
C ASP A 103 39.59 -0.47 34.58
N GLY A 104 38.66 -0.58 33.63
CA GLY A 104 37.32 -1.10 33.83
C GLY A 104 36.38 -0.04 34.40
N PHE A 105 35.44 -0.45 35.23
CA PHE A 105 34.47 0.43 35.88
C PHE A 105 35.16 1.41 36.84
N GLU A 106 34.64 2.65 36.89
CA GLU A 106 35.21 3.73 37.68
C GLU A 106 35.43 3.32 39.15
N ASN A 107 36.61 3.63 39.70
CA ASN A 107 37.03 3.30 41.08
C ASN A 107 36.94 1.81 41.51
N GLY A 108 36.71 0.88 40.58
CA GLY A 108 36.47 -0.53 40.91
C GLY A 108 35.06 -0.81 41.45
N ASP A 109 34.09 0.04 41.11
CA ASP A 109 32.68 -0.18 41.41
C ASP A 109 32.16 -1.49 40.78
N LEU A 110 31.16 -2.10 41.42
CA LEU A 110 30.50 -3.28 40.87
C LEU A 110 29.66 -2.87 39.63
N PRO A 111 29.66 -3.68 38.56
CA PRO A 111 28.79 -3.44 37.41
C PRO A 111 27.32 -3.58 37.82
N VAL A 112 26.54 -2.53 37.62
CA VAL A 112 25.09 -2.51 37.81
C VAL A 112 24.47 -1.89 36.56
N GLU A 113 23.70 -2.71 35.86
CA GLU A 113 22.99 -2.33 34.65
C GLU A 113 22.02 -1.19 34.95
N ASN A 114 21.91 -0.25 34.02
CA ASN A 114 21.10 0.97 34.12
C ASN A 114 21.54 1.93 35.24
N VAL A 115 22.75 1.75 35.79
CA VAL A 115 23.34 2.63 36.83
C VAL A 115 24.76 3.06 36.46
N ASN A 116 25.62 2.12 36.04
CA ASN A 116 26.98 2.41 35.61
C ASN A 116 27.42 1.68 34.33
N TYR A 117 26.56 0.84 33.74
CA TYR A 117 26.60 0.47 32.33
C TYR A 117 25.20 0.25 31.74
N SER A 118 25.11 0.27 30.43
CA SER A 118 23.99 -0.23 29.63
C SER A 118 24.55 -0.95 28.40
N ILE A 119 23.96 -2.09 28.03
CA ILE A 119 24.45 -2.96 26.97
C ILE A 119 23.33 -3.36 26.04
N GLU A 120 23.55 -3.18 24.74
CA GLU A 120 22.61 -3.49 23.66
C GLU A 120 23.24 -4.44 22.65
N THR A 121 22.41 -5.19 21.93
CA THR A 121 22.85 -6.05 20.81
C THR A 121 22.12 -5.71 19.54
N GLY A 122 22.77 -5.89 18.39
CA GLY A 122 22.18 -5.57 17.09
C GLY A 122 22.95 -6.15 15.92
N SER A 123 22.87 -5.44 14.78
CA SER A 123 23.64 -5.66 13.56
C SER A 123 24.39 -4.40 13.13
N ILE A 124 25.37 -4.57 12.23
CA ILE A 124 26.13 -3.46 11.61
C ILE A 124 26.19 -3.73 10.10
N SER A 125 25.36 -3.04 9.32
CA SER A 125 25.26 -3.21 7.86
C SER A 125 25.68 -1.97 7.04
N GLY A 126 25.98 -0.85 7.70
CA GLY A 126 26.28 0.44 7.07
C GLY A 126 27.26 1.31 7.86
N GLY A 127 27.31 2.60 7.51
CA GLY A 127 28.23 3.58 8.11
C GLY A 127 27.75 4.19 9.43
N THR A 128 26.45 4.11 9.74
CA THR A 128 25.86 4.62 10.98
C THR A 128 24.95 3.54 11.57
N VAL A 129 24.94 3.41 12.89
CA VAL A 129 24.02 2.55 13.66
C VAL A 129 23.52 3.31 14.89
N PHE A 130 22.24 3.14 15.21
CA PHE A 130 21.60 3.75 16.37
C PHE A 130 21.67 2.80 17.58
N ALA A 131 21.93 3.34 18.76
CA ALA A 131 21.86 2.61 20.02
C ALA A 131 21.19 3.46 21.11
N ALA A 132 20.43 2.82 21.99
CA ALA A 132 19.79 3.45 23.14
C ALA A 132 20.44 2.96 24.45
N PHE A 133 20.85 3.86 25.34
CA PHE A 133 21.51 3.48 26.59
C PHE A 133 20.73 3.91 27.83
N SER A 134 20.28 2.93 28.61
CA SER A 134 19.41 3.11 29.78
C SER A 134 20.16 3.45 31.08
N MET A 135 21.28 4.17 31.00
CA MET A 135 21.99 4.72 32.16
C MET A 135 21.36 6.03 32.65
N PRO A 136 21.80 6.62 33.80
CA PRO A 136 21.56 8.02 34.08
C PRO A 136 21.95 8.89 32.88
N LEU A 137 20.98 9.62 32.33
CA LEU A 137 21.07 10.27 31.02
C LEU A 137 21.98 11.49 31.09
N LEU A 138 22.80 11.72 30.07
CA LEU A 138 23.62 12.92 30.04
C LEU A 138 22.70 14.15 29.92
N GLY A 139 23.07 15.23 30.61
CA GLY A 139 22.23 16.43 30.75
C GLY A 139 21.26 16.40 31.94
N ASP A 140 20.97 15.23 32.52
CA ASP A 140 20.18 15.13 33.75
C ASP A 140 20.99 15.67 34.96
N PRO A 141 20.39 16.50 35.84
CA PRO A 141 21.09 17.08 37.00
C PRO A 141 21.57 16.05 38.05
N ASP A 142 20.97 14.86 38.11
CA ASP A 142 21.40 13.75 38.98
C ASP A 142 22.47 12.86 38.31
N THR A 143 22.76 13.03 37.02
CA THR A 143 23.78 12.23 36.32
C THR A 143 25.21 12.67 36.71
N PRO A 144 26.03 11.76 37.28
CA PRO A 144 27.32 12.13 37.84
C PRO A 144 28.40 12.37 36.78
N SER A 145 29.21 13.41 36.99
CA SER A 145 30.49 13.59 36.30
C SER A 145 31.36 12.35 36.43
N GLY A 146 32.21 12.10 35.43
CA GLY A 146 33.14 10.98 35.42
C GLY A 146 33.66 10.69 34.02
N ILE A 147 34.42 9.61 33.87
CA ILE A 147 34.84 9.13 32.55
C ILE A 147 33.81 8.12 32.06
N TYR A 148 33.38 8.26 30.81
CA TYR A 148 32.43 7.36 30.15
C TYR A 148 33.13 6.76 28.93
N THR A 149 32.94 5.46 28.70
CA THR A 149 33.45 4.75 27.52
C THR A 149 32.30 4.06 26.81
N LEU A 150 32.11 4.41 25.54
CA LEU A 150 31.34 3.62 24.59
C LEU A 150 32.27 2.59 23.94
N THR A 151 31.78 1.36 23.84
CA THR A 151 32.44 0.29 23.09
C THR A 151 31.49 -0.36 22.12
N VAL A 152 31.98 -0.65 20.91
CA VAL A 152 31.27 -1.42 19.90
C VAL A 152 32.13 -2.60 19.51
N ALA A 153 31.57 -3.81 19.54
CA ALA A 153 32.31 -5.02 19.21
C ALA A 153 31.48 -6.01 18.39
N GLU A 154 32.20 -6.86 17.65
CA GLU A 154 31.65 -8.06 17.02
C GLU A 154 31.95 -9.26 17.91
N MET A 155 30.91 -9.91 18.40
CA MET A 155 31.01 -11.16 19.15
C MET A 155 31.31 -12.33 18.21
N PRO A 156 32.18 -13.29 18.59
CA PRO A 156 32.32 -14.55 17.86
C PRO A 156 31.01 -15.35 17.97
N GLU A 157 30.79 -16.32 17.07
CA GLU A 157 29.59 -17.17 17.12
C GLU A 157 29.56 -18.07 18.37
N THR A 158 30.73 -18.59 18.77
CA THR A 158 30.86 -19.58 19.86
C THR A 158 32.09 -19.32 20.74
N LYS A 159 32.07 -19.94 21.92
CA LYS A 159 33.16 -20.01 22.90
C LYS A 159 33.39 -21.46 23.33
N PHE A 160 34.62 -21.79 23.72
CA PHE A 160 34.93 -23.09 24.32
C PHE A 160 34.98 -22.97 25.85
N VAL A 161 34.07 -23.65 26.54
CA VAL A 161 33.98 -23.72 28.00
C VAL A 161 34.63 -25.03 28.48
N TYR A 162 35.56 -24.94 29.43
CA TYR A 162 36.20 -26.12 30.03
C TYR A 162 35.31 -26.74 31.11
N GLU A 163 35.02 -28.04 30.98
CA GLU A 163 34.25 -28.82 31.96
C GLU A 163 35.21 -29.63 32.88
N PRO A 164 35.40 -29.22 34.15
CA PRO A 164 36.38 -29.85 35.03
C PRO A 164 36.00 -31.26 35.49
N ASP A 165 34.72 -31.64 35.43
CA ASP A 165 34.24 -32.97 35.78
C ASP A 165 34.48 -34.02 34.66
N THR A 166 34.65 -33.56 33.42
CA THR A 166 34.86 -34.41 32.24
C THR A 166 36.26 -34.29 31.64
N ASP A 167 37.04 -33.26 32.01
CA ASP A 167 38.34 -32.89 31.41
C ASP A 167 38.23 -32.68 29.88
N THR A 168 37.13 -32.06 29.46
CA THR A 168 36.83 -31.74 28.06
C THR A 168 36.38 -30.29 27.88
N PHE A 169 36.33 -29.84 26.64
CA PHE A 169 35.76 -28.53 26.27
C PHE A 169 34.42 -28.73 25.58
N ARG A 170 33.42 -27.95 26.00
CA ARG A 170 32.12 -27.82 25.33
C ARG A 170 32.09 -26.53 24.53
N GLU A 171 31.51 -26.57 23.34
CA GLU A 171 31.25 -25.38 22.54
C GLU A 171 29.87 -24.83 22.89
N ASP A 172 29.85 -23.60 23.40
CA ASP A 172 28.64 -22.85 23.78
C ASP A 172 28.52 -21.59 22.90
N PRO A 173 27.31 -21.04 22.68
CA PRO A 173 27.15 -19.71 22.09
C PRO A 173 27.88 -18.64 22.91
N TYR A 174 28.47 -17.65 22.23
CA TYR A 174 28.96 -16.43 22.87
C TYR A 174 27.80 -15.46 23.08
N THR A 175 27.79 -14.74 24.20
CA THR A 175 26.69 -13.82 24.58
C THR A 175 27.20 -12.44 24.98
N ALA A 176 26.32 -11.44 25.01
CA ALA A 176 26.64 -10.11 25.53
C ALA A 176 27.14 -10.15 26.98
N SER A 177 26.70 -11.11 27.79
CA SER A 177 27.21 -11.34 29.15
C SER A 177 28.66 -11.83 29.15
N ASP A 178 29.09 -12.62 28.16
CA ASP A 178 30.49 -13.03 28.01
C ASP A 178 31.38 -11.87 27.58
N TYR A 179 30.85 -11.00 26.71
CA TYR A 179 31.51 -9.75 26.34
C TYR A 179 31.73 -8.86 27.58
N LEU A 180 30.69 -8.70 28.39
CA LEU A 180 30.77 -7.95 29.65
C LEU A 180 31.77 -8.58 30.63
N GLU A 181 31.80 -9.92 30.79
CA GLU A 181 32.80 -10.60 31.62
C GLU A 181 34.23 -10.37 31.09
N TRP A 182 34.42 -10.37 29.77
CA TRP A 182 35.73 -10.08 29.14
C TRP A 182 36.17 -8.63 29.35
N ILE A 183 35.24 -7.66 29.39
CA ILE A 183 35.52 -6.27 29.80
C ILE A 183 35.92 -6.23 31.29
N LEU A 184 35.11 -6.84 32.18
CA LEU A 184 35.27 -6.82 33.64
C LEU A 184 36.56 -7.48 34.14
N THR A 185 37.05 -8.49 33.42
CA THR A 185 38.28 -9.22 33.76
C THR A 185 39.53 -8.65 33.09
N TRP A 186 39.43 -7.45 32.49
CA TRP A 186 40.49 -6.77 31.73
C TRP A 186 41.06 -7.63 30.59
N GLY A 187 40.19 -8.33 29.87
CA GLY A 187 40.53 -9.21 28.76
C GLY A 187 40.69 -10.69 29.13
N GLY A 188 40.22 -11.11 30.30
CA GLY A 188 40.11 -12.52 30.68
C GLY A 188 38.97 -13.22 29.93
N GLY A 189 39.16 -14.47 29.53
CA GLY A 189 38.17 -15.20 28.74
C GLY A 189 38.37 -15.06 27.23
N VAL A 190 37.27 -15.07 26.47
CA VAL A 190 37.28 -15.08 25.00
C VAL A 190 37.03 -13.66 24.48
N SER A 191 37.94 -13.16 23.64
CA SER A 191 37.86 -11.82 23.06
C SER A 191 36.83 -11.71 21.93
N PRO A 192 36.29 -10.50 21.67
CA PRO A 192 35.54 -10.22 20.44
C PRO A 192 36.41 -10.44 19.18
N VAL A 193 35.76 -10.51 18.02
CA VAL A 193 36.41 -10.59 16.71
C VAL A 193 37.09 -9.26 16.36
N ALA A 194 36.40 -8.14 16.60
CA ALA A 194 36.96 -6.80 16.57
C ALA A 194 36.21 -5.89 17.55
N GLU A 195 36.87 -4.80 17.96
CA GLU A 195 36.40 -3.84 18.95
C GLU A 195 36.80 -2.41 18.53
N ARG A 196 35.91 -1.44 18.73
CA ARG A 196 36.20 0.00 18.67
C ARG A 196 35.70 0.67 19.94
N THR A 197 36.52 1.54 20.52
CA THR A 197 36.20 2.30 21.72
C THR A 197 36.21 3.80 21.45
N LEU A 198 35.40 4.52 22.23
CA LEU A 198 35.38 5.97 22.33
C LEU A 198 35.23 6.31 23.82
N THR A 199 36.13 7.13 24.35
CA THR A 199 36.15 7.53 25.77
C THR A 199 36.11 9.03 25.87
N PHE A 200 35.27 9.56 26.77
CA PHE A 200 35.09 10.98 27.02
C PHE A 200 34.98 11.27 28.53
N GLU A 201 35.34 12.48 28.93
CA GLU A 201 35.09 13.00 30.28
C GLU A 201 33.75 13.76 30.27
N TYR A 202 32.79 13.30 31.08
CA TYR A 202 31.52 13.99 31.27
C TYR A 202 31.59 14.89 32.50
N VAL A 203 31.17 16.14 32.33
CA VAL A 203 31.01 17.14 33.39
C VAL A 203 29.52 17.39 33.57
N ALA A 204 28.99 17.00 34.72
CA ALA A 204 27.58 17.19 35.05
C ALA A 204 27.15 18.65 34.97
N GLY A 205 26.04 18.87 34.27
CA GLY A 205 25.32 20.13 34.15
C GLY A 205 23.92 19.83 33.65
N GLU A 206 22.95 20.59 34.12
CA GLU A 206 21.56 20.53 33.63
C GLU A 206 21.56 20.99 32.17
N ALA A 207 21.08 20.12 31.27
CA ALA A 207 20.96 20.44 29.85
C ALA A 207 20.08 21.68 29.66
N SER A 208 20.50 22.54 28.74
CA SER A 208 19.63 23.60 28.28
C SER A 208 18.70 22.97 27.25
N GLU A 209 17.41 22.87 27.55
CA GLU A 209 16.37 22.62 26.55
C GLU A 209 16.23 23.86 25.63
N THR A 210 17.30 24.17 24.92
CA THR A 210 17.29 25.00 23.72
C THR A 210 16.95 24.11 22.56
N PHE A 211 15.66 23.77 22.45
CA PHE A 211 15.09 23.40 21.16
C PHE A 211 15.45 24.53 20.18
N GLU A 212 16.13 24.17 19.09
CA GLU A 212 16.23 25.05 17.93
C GLU A 212 14.78 25.30 17.45
N GLU A 213 14.37 26.56 17.28
CA GLU A 213 13.03 26.92 16.77
C GLU A 213 12.87 26.32 15.36
N CYS A 214 12.38 25.07 15.26
CA CYS A 214 12.44 24.31 14.01
C CYS A 214 11.10 23.99 13.39
N CYS A 215 10.05 23.90 14.21
CA CYS A 215 8.98 22.97 13.87
C CYS A 215 7.59 23.44 14.32
N SER A 216 6.76 23.70 13.32
CA SER A 216 5.35 24.04 13.47
C SER A 216 4.53 22.85 13.99
N SER A 217 3.47 23.13 14.76
CA SER A 217 2.56 22.11 15.28
C SER A 217 1.75 21.50 14.14
N VAL A 218 1.36 20.24 14.24
CA VAL A 218 0.74 19.52 13.10
C VAL A 218 -0.79 19.54 13.19
N LEU A 219 -1.47 20.03 12.16
CA LEU A 219 -2.90 19.79 11.94
C LEU A 219 -3.04 18.59 10.98
N PHE A 220 -3.75 17.54 11.40
CA PHE A 220 -4.02 16.39 10.55
C PHE A 220 -5.47 16.37 10.02
N LEU A 221 -5.61 16.28 8.70
CA LEU A 221 -6.90 16.20 7.99
C LEU A 221 -7.09 14.81 7.35
N PRO A 222 -8.02 13.97 7.85
CA PRO A 222 -8.26 12.63 7.31
C PRO A 222 -8.98 12.65 5.96
N GLY A 223 -8.94 11.53 5.23
CA GLY A 223 -9.71 11.33 4.00
C GLY A 223 -11.21 11.12 4.18
N LEU A 224 -11.93 10.94 3.06
CA LEU A 224 -13.33 10.48 3.04
C LEU A 224 -13.45 9.22 3.92
N LYS A 225 -14.52 9.11 4.72
CA LYS A 225 -14.74 8.00 5.66
C LYS A 225 -13.66 7.85 6.76
N GLY A 226 -12.74 8.81 6.88
CA GLY A 226 -11.66 8.81 7.86
C GLY A 226 -12.03 9.36 9.24
N SER A 227 -13.25 9.83 9.43
CA SER A 227 -13.79 10.33 10.72
C SER A 227 -14.89 9.42 11.24
N VAL A 228 -14.92 9.23 12.56
CA VAL A 228 -15.97 8.46 13.26
C VAL A 228 -17.26 9.28 13.30
N LEU A 229 -18.37 8.71 12.82
CA LEU A 229 -19.70 9.33 12.86
C LEU A 229 -20.62 8.57 13.82
N LYS A 230 -21.35 9.31 14.66
CA LYS A 230 -22.19 8.75 15.74
C LYS A 230 -23.58 9.36 15.80
N ASN A 231 -24.54 8.57 16.31
CA ASN A 231 -25.89 8.99 16.68
C ASN A 231 -26.15 8.60 18.14
N GLY A 232 -26.18 9.58 19.04
CA GLY A 232 -26.28 9.34 20.49
C GLY A 232 -25.08 8.55 21.04
N SER A 233 -25.28 7.26 21.36
CA SER A 233 -24.22 6.34 21.78
C SER A 233 -23.80 5.35 20.70
N ASP A 234 -24.44 5.41 19.54
CA ASP A 234 -24.28 4.46 18.44
C ASP A 234 -23.21 4.92 17.46
N THR A 235 -22.42 4.00 16.91
CA THR A 235 -21.36 4.32 15.94
C THR A 235 -21.84 3.96 14.55
N LEU A 236 -22.23 4.98 13.78
CA LEU A 236 -22.73 4.80 12.43
C LEU A 236 -21.60 4.57 11.41
N TRP A 237 -20.42 5.14 11.69
CA TRP A 237 -19.22 4.89 10.91
C TRP A 237 -17.97 4.85 11.80
N PRO A 238 -17.10 3.81 11.68
CA PRO A 238 -17.31 2.57 10.93
C PRO A 238 -18.51 1.78 11.52
N PRO A 239 -19.41 1.24 10.68
CA PRO A 239 -20.67 0.68 11.15
C PRO A 239 -20.47 -0.63 11.93
N SER A 240 -21.39 -0.93 12.84
CA SER A 240 -21.47 -2.23 13.50
C SER A 240 -21.83 -3.31 12.48
N VAL A 241 -21.30 -4.52 12.64
CA VAL A 241 -21.61 -5.64 11.75
C VAL A 241 -23.10 -6.03 11.87
N TRP A 242 -23.76 -6.30 10.75
CA TRP A 242 -25.18 -6.68 10.67
C TRP A 242 -26.16 -5.62 11.23
N SER A 243 -25.78 -4.35 11.18
CA SER A 243 -26.57 -3.21 11.63
C SER A 243 -27.46 -2.60 10.54
N ASP A 244 -28.25 -1.60 10.91
CA ASP A 244 -28.88 -0.61 10.03
C ASP A 244 -28.18 0.77 10.11
N ASP A 245 -26.89 0.78 10.47
CA ASP A 245 -26.09 1.99 10.72
C ASP A 245 -25.89 2.85 9.46
N VAL A 246 -25.62 2.21 8.32
CA VAL A 246 -25.39 2.92 7.05
C VAL A 246 -26.62 3.73 6.61
N PRO A 247 -27.85 3.18 6.56
CA PRO A 247 -29.06 3.96 6.36
C PRO A 247 -29.25 5.15 7.32
N GLN A 248 -28.70 5.10 8.55
CA GLN A 248 -28.80 6.24 9.47
C GLN A 248 -27.93 7.44 9.05
N LEU A 249 -26.92 7.25 8.19
CA LEU A 249 -26.06 8.32 7.67
C LEU A 249 -26.73 9.20 6.59
N ALA A 250 -27.95 8.88 6.16
CA ALA A 250 -28.64 9.57 5.07
C ALA A 250 -28.75 11.09 5.25
N LEU A 251 -28.49 11.83 4.17
CA LEU A 251 -28.90 13.22 3.99
C LEU A 251 -30.18 13.27 3.13
N ASP A 252 -31.02 14.29 3.33
CA ASP A 252 -32.24 14.51 2.54
C ASP A 252 -31.98 15.26 1.22
N GLU A 253 -33.06 15.46 0.43
CA GLU A 253 -32.96 16.18 -0.84
C GLU A 253 -32.47 17.63 -0.67
N ASP A 254 -32.72 18.26 0.48
CA ASP A 254 -32.27 19.62 0.80
C ASP A 254 -30.86 19.64 1.46
N GLY A 255 -30.14 18.51 1.45
CA GLY A 255 -28.78 18.36 2.00
C GLY A 255 -28.70 18.22 3.53
N ASN A 256 -29.83 18.10 4.23
CA ASN A 256 -29.85 18.05 5.70
C ASN A 256 -29.71 16.62 6.22
N SER A 257 -29.00 16.44 7.33
CA SER A 257 -28.89 15.12 7.97
C SER A 257 -30.24 14.65 8.51
N VAL A 258 -30.73 13.51 8.00
CA VAL A 258 -32.04 12.93 8.37
C VAL A 258 -32.07 12.52 9.85
N ASN A 259 -30.93 12.03 10.34
CA ASN A 259 -30.73 11.69 11.75
C ASN A 259 -29.75 12.67 12.41
N GLU A 260 -29.78 12.74 13.73
CA GLU A 260 -28.80 13.49 14.50
C GLU A 260 -27.45 12.76 14.49
N VAL A 261 -26.58 13.19 13.58
CA VAL A 261 -25.20 12.71 13.47
C VAL A 261 -24.24 13.76 14.06
N PHE A 262 -23.15 13.29 14.65
CA PHE A 262 -22.01 14.10 15.08
C PHE A 262 -20.70 13.33 14.92
N VAL A 263 -19.59 14.06 14.89
CA VAL A 263 -18.22 13.54 14.74
C VAL A 263 -17.61 13.22 16.11
N ASP A 264 -16.87 12.11 16.21
CA ASP A 264 -16.22 11.64 17.46
C ASP A 264 -14.83 11.06 17.23
N GLY A 265 -13.91 11.88 16.69
CA GLY A 265 -12.52 11.50 16.44
C GLY A 265 -12.25 10.98 15.02
N ILE A 266 -10.96 10.77 14.72
CA ILE A 266 -10.51 10.07 13.50
C ILE A 266 -10.63 8.55 13.66
N VAL A 267 -10.76 7.82 12.56
CA VAL A 267 -10.78 6.35 12.56
C VAL A 267 -9.36 5.83 12.73
N ASN A 268 -8.92 5.59 13.97
CA ASN A 268 -7.61 4.99 14.22
C ASN A 268 -7.57 3.48 13.93
N THR A 269 -8.61 2.75 14.31
CA THR A 269 -8.77 1.32 14.00
C THR A 269 -10.20 1.00 13.59
N ALA A 270 -10.37 -0.01 12.75
CA ALA A 270 -11.67 -0.56 12.34
C ALA A 270 -11.57 -2.08 12.22
N TYR A 271 -12.46 -2.83 12.88
CA TYR A 271 -12.53 -4.31 12.80
C TYR A 271 -11.21 -5.07 13.12
N GLY A 272 -10.31 -4.46 13.90
CA GLY A 272 -8.99 -5.01 14.21
C GLY A 272 -7.90 -4.70 13.17
N VAL A 273 -8.20 -3.87 12.17
CA VAL A 273 -7.24 -3.30 11.21
C VAL A 273 -6.92 -1.86 11.61
N SER A 274 -5.65 -1.50 11.62
CA SER A 274 -5.17 -0.15 11.88
C SER A 274 -5.34 0.73 10.64
N ILE A 275 -5.93 1.91 10.81
CA ILE A 275 -6.29 2.86 9.74
C ILE A 275 -5.42 4.13 9.84
N TYR A 276 -5.60 4.94 10.88
CA TYR A 276 -4.71 6.08 11.20
C TYR A 276 -3.92 5.91 12.51
N GLU A 277 -4.07 4.79 13.21
CA GLU A 277 -3.29 4.46 14.41
C GLU A 277 -1.76 4.55 14.19
N PRO A 278 -1.16 3.98 13.13
CA PRO A 278 0.30 4.03 12.94
C PRO A 278 0.83 5.43 12.60
N PHE A 279 0.00 6.26 11.96
CA PHE A 279 0.30 7.67 11.75
C PHE A 279 0.14 8.49 13.05
N SER A 280 -0.88 8.19 13.86
CA SER A 280 -1.07 8.84 15.17
C SER A 280 0.11 8.55 16.11
N ASP A 281 0.51 7.28 16.22
CA ASP A 281 1.66 6.84 17.02
C ASP A 281 2.96 7.53 16.56
N PHE A 282 3.13 7.72 15.24
CA PHE A 282 4.26 8.45 14.66
C PHE A 282 4.29 9.93 15.08
N VAL A 283 3.17 10.66 14.98
CA VAL A 283 3.13 12.08 15.35
C VAL A 283 3.16 12.28 16.88
N ASP A 284 2.57 11.38 17.66
CA ASP A 284 2.75 11.30 19.12
C ASP A 284 4.24 11.07 19.49
N GLY A 285 4.97 10.31 18.67
CA GLY A 285 6.42 10.17 18.75
C GLY A 285 7.14 11.51 18.57
N LEU A 286 6.79 12.30 17.54
CA LEU A 286 7.36 13.63 17.31
C LEU A 286 7.08 14.60 18.48
N VAL A 287 5.91 14.55 19.10
CA VAL A 287 5.61 15.32 20.32
C VAL A 287 6.47 14.85 21.50
N THR A 288 6.60 13.53 21.68
CA THR A 288 7.36 12.92 22.78
C THR A 288 8.86 13.20 22.68
N GLU A 289 9.38 13.31 21.46
CA GLU A 289 10.76 13.73 21.16
C GLU A 289 10.98 15.25 21.30
N GLY A 290 9.92 16.03 21.53
CA GLY A 290 9.94 17.50 21.53
C GLY A 290 10.16 18.12 20.15
N ALA A 291 10.06 17.32 19.08
CA ALA A 291 10.22 17.76 17.70
C ALA A 291 9.06 18.65 17.22
N ILE A 292 7.88 18.58 17.85
CA ILE A 292 6.78 19.56 17.72
C ILE A 292 6.13 19.77 19.09
N SER A 293 5.50 20.93 19.34
CA SER A 293 4.82 21.19 20.62
C SER A 293 3.63 20.23 20.86
N GLU A 294 2.81 20.05 19.82
CA GLU A 294 1.59 19.24 19.84
C GLU A 294 1.13 18.96 18.39
N TRP A 295 0.12 18.10 18.27
CA TRP A 295 -0.63 17.92 17.03
C TRP A 295 -2.13 17.79 17.30
N LEU A 296 -2.93 18.13 16.29
CA LEU A 296 -4.38 18.05 16.33
C LEU A 296 -4.91 17.19 15.17
N PRO A 297 -5.40 15.97 15.42
CA PRO A 297 -6.28 15.29 14.48
C PRO A 297 -7.61 16.03 14.42
N PHE A 298 -7.94 16.64 13.27
CA PHE A 298 -9.20 17.36 13.07
C PHE A 298 -10.17 16.54 12.21
N PRO A 299 -11.03 15.71 12.82
CA PRO A 299 -12.05 14.96 12.11
C PRO A 299 -13.20 15.88 11.69
N TYR A 300 -13.84 15.55 10.57
CA TYR A 300 -14.98 16.29 10.02
C TYR A 300 -16.04 15.35 9.45
N ASP A 301 -17.25 15.86 9.25
CA ASP A 301 -18.37 15.08 8.70
C ASP A 301 -18.24 14.96 7.18
N TRP A 302 -17.54 13.90 6.76
CA TRP A 302 -17.16 13.61 5.36
C TRP A 302 -18.33 13.38 4.40
N ARG A 303 -19.59 13.45 4.87
CA ARG A 303 -20.79 13.41 4.03
C ARG A 303 -21.01 14.73 3.29
N PHE A 304 -20.54 15.85 3.86
CA PHE A 304 -20.69 17.20 3.34
C PHE A 304 -19.50 17.63 2.47
N SER A 305 -19.63 18.76 1.78
CA SER A 305 -18.58 19.29 0.90
C SER A 305 -17.34 19.74 1.71
N PRO A 306 -16.15 19.85 1.08
CA PRO A 306 -14.96 20.36 1.76
C PRO A 306 -15.13 21.78 2.30
N GLU A 307 -15.98 22.60 1.68
CA GLU A 307 -16.31 23.94 2.14
C GLU A 307 -17.24 23.93 3.37
N ASP A 308 -18.23 23.04 3.42
CA ASP A 308 -19.10 22.89 4.60
C ASP A 308 -18.30 22.49 5.84
N ALA A 309 -17.34 21.56 5.69
CA ALA A 309 -16.45 21.11 6.76
C ALA A 309 -15.62 22.25 7.38
N VAL A 310 -15.35 23.30 6.60
CA VAL A 310 -14.53 24.48 6.99
C VAL A 310 -15.39 25.69 7.38
N GLY A 311 -16.54 25.88 6.73
CA GLY A 311 -17.39 27.07 6.84
C GLY A 311 -18.41 26.99 7.97
N ASN A 312 -19.05 25.84 8.17
CA ASN A 312 -20.14 25.67 9.14
C ASN A 312 -19.69 25.14 10.51
N GLY A 313 -18.45 24.64 10.59
CA GLY A 313 -17.87 24.02 11.77
C GLY A 313 -18.35 22.58 11.99
N VAL A 314 -17.53 21.78 12.67
CA VAL A 314 -17.77 20.36 12.90
C VAL A 314 -18.63 20.16 14.14
N LYS A 315 -19.79 19.53 13.97
CA LYS A 315 -20.66 19.15 15.09
C LYS A 315 -20.09 17.92 15.81
N THR A 316 -19.77 18.06 17.09
CA THR A 316 -19.34 16.98 17.99
C THR A 316 -20.32 16.81 19.16
N ALA A 317 -20.10 15.80 20.01
CA ALA A 317 -20.86 15.62 21.26
C ALA A 317 -20.70 16.79 22.25
N SER A 318 -19.61 17.58 22.14
CA SER A 318 -19.28 18.66 23.07
C SER A 318 -19.73 20.05 22.58
N GLY A 319 -20.04 20.20 21.29
CA GLY A 319 -20.40 21.48 20.68
C GLY A 319 -20.07 21.50 19.18
N VAL A 320 -20.02 22.69 18.60
CA VAL A 320 -19.47 22.89 17.24
C VAL A 320 -18.03 23.37 17.38
N GLN A 321 -17.09 22.71 16.70
CA GLN A 321 -15.69 23.12 16.59
C GLN A 321 -15.48 23.90 15.29
N ASP A 322 -14.78 25.03 15.34
CA ASP A 322 -14.41 25.82 14.16
C ASP A 322 -12.93 25.60 13.88
N ILE A 323 -12.64 24.97 12.74
CA ILE A 323 -11.27 24.64 12.32
C ILE A 323 -10.34 25.85 12.28
N VAL A 324 -10.87 27.06 11.99
CA VAL A 324 -10.06 28.29 11.97
C VAL A 324 -9.63 28.69 13.38
N ALA A 325 -10.52 28.53 14.36
CA ALA A 325 -10.20 28.82 15.77
C ALA A 325 -9.21 27.78 16.34
N GLU A 326 -9.39 26.50 15.98
CA GLU A 326 -8.47 25.44 16.38
C GLU A 326 -7.07 25.65 15.76
N VAL A 327 -6.96 26.16 14.51
CA VAL A 327 -5.68 26.58 13.91
C VAL A 327 -5.07 27.77 14.66
N GLU A 328 -5.85 28.77 15.05
CA GLU A 328 -5.35 29.91 15.85
C GLU A 328 -4.81 29.46 17.22
N ASP A 329 -5.50 28.55 17.91
CA ASP A 329 -5.09 28.01 19.21
C ASP A 329 -3.86 27.06 19.09
N LEU A 330 -3.80 26.25 18.04
CA LEU A 330 -2.67 25.34 17.73
C LEU A 330 -1.41 26.12 17.34
N ALA A 331 -1.56 27.16 16.50
CA ALA A 331 -0.47 28.07 16.14
C ALA A 331 0.06 28.82 17.37
N GLY A 332 -0.84 29.29 18.25
CA GLY A 332 -0.49 30.02 19.47
C GLY A 332 0.28 29.21 20.53
N GLN A 333 0.29 27.87 20.40
CA GLN A 333 1.04 26.93 21.24
C GLN A 333 2.26 26.34 20.53
N SER A 334 2.40 26.58 19.23
CA SER A 334 3.52 26.09 18.43
C SER A 334 4.83 26.86 18.69
N GLN A 335 5.96 26.19 18.46
CA GLN A 335 7.30 26.76 18.59
C GLN A 335 7.53 27.91 17.59
N THR A 336 7.00 27.77 16.37
CA THR A 336 7.14 28.75 15.27
C THR A 336 6.07 29.86 15.30
N GLY A 337 4.97 29.65 16.04
CA GLY A 337 3.74 30.43 15.89
C GLY A 337 2.92 30.08 14.64
N GLN A 338 3.23 28.95 13.98
CA GLN A 338 2.58 28.47 12.75
C GLN A 338 2.18 26.99 12.86
N VAL A 339 1.49 26.48 11.84
CA VAL A 339 0.94 25.13 11.75
C VAL A 339 1.35 24.48 10.43
N THR A 340 1.78 23.22 10.49
CA THR A 340 1.95 22.36 9.31
C THR A 340 0.70 21.49 9.14
N ILE A 341 0.03 21.63 8.01
CA ILE A 341 -1.15 20.83 7.66
C ILE A 341 -0.67 19.56 6.96
N VAL A 342 -0.99 18.38 7.52
CA VAL A 342 -0.83 17.09 6.86
C VAL A 342 -2.20 16.56 6.48
N ALA A 343 -2.41 16.25 5.21
CA ALA A 343 -3.73 15.91 4.68
C ALA A 343 -3.69 14.66 3.80
N HIS A 344 -4.66 13.77 4.03
CA HIS A 344 -4.78 12.51 3.31
C HIS A 344 -6.03 12.48 2.42
N SER A 345 -5.89 12.04 1.17
CA SER A 345 -7.04 11.81 0.27
C SER A 345 -7.95 13.05 0.22
N MET A 346 -9.27 12.92 0.43
CA MET A 346 -10.21 14.05 0.46
C MET A 346 -9.86 15.16 1.48
N GLY A 347 -9.11 14.85 2.54
CA GLY A 347 -8.62 15.83 3.50
C GLY A 347 -7.76 16.93 2.86
N GLY A 348 -7.15 16.67 1.70
CA GLY A 348 -6.43 17.70 0.93
C GLY A 348 -7.36 18.73 0.28
N LEU A 349 -8.58 18.34 -0.10
CA LEU A 349 -9.60 19.28 -0.57
C LEU A 349 -10.11 20.16 0.58
N VAL A 350 -10.26 19.58 1.78
CA VAL A 350 -10.55 20.33 3.02
C VAL A 350 -9.41 21.28 3.37
N GLY A 351 -8.15 20.86 3.20
CA GLY A 351 -6.97 21.71 3.38
C GLY A 351 -6.93 22.89 2.42
N LYS A 352 -7.28 22.69 1.14
CA LYS A 352 -7.46 23.79 0.16
C LYS A 352 -8.52 24.80 0.62
N ALA A 353 -9.71 24.33 1.03
CA ALA A 353 -10.79 25.17 1.53
C ALA A 353 -10.38 25.94 2.81
N LEU A 354 -9.66 25.28 3.72
CA LEU A 354 -9.12 25.88 4.94
C LEU A 354 -8.13 27.01 4.66
N ILE A 355 -7.10 26.76 3.83
CA ILE A 355 -6.07 27.76 3.52
C ILE A 355 -6.71 28.99 2.84
N LYS A 356 -7.65 28.78 1.91
CA LYS A 356 -8.39 29.88 1.27
C LYS A 356 -9.24 30.68 2.26
N LYS A 357 -9.96 30.02 3.20
CA LYS A 357 -10.69 30.73 4.27
C LYS A 357 -9.74 31.53 5.17
N LEU A 358 -8.57 30.98 5.51
CA LEU A 358 -7.55 31.69 6.29
C LEU A 358 -7.02 32.91 5.54
N GLU A 359 -6.77 32.82 4.23
CA GLU A 359 -6.39 33.97 3.38
C GLU A 359 -7.48 35.05 3.34
N GLU A 360 -8.75 34.65 3.17
CA GLU A 360 -9.89 35.58 3.18
C GLU A 360 -10.09 36.29 4.53
N GLU A 361 -9.71 35.64 5.64
CA GLU A 361 -9.68 36.22 6.98
C GLU A 361 -8.37 37.00 7.30
N GLY A 362 -7.34 36.91 6.45
CA GLY A 362 -6.01 37.51 6.67
C GLY A 362 -5.21 36.82 7.78
N LYS A 363 -5.32 35.49 7.85
CA LYS A 363 -4.72 34.55 8.81
C LYS A 363 -3.88 33.45 8.13
N ASP A 364 -3.71 33.51 6.81
CA ASP A 364 -2.87 32.62 6.00
C ASP A 364 -1.42 32.53 6.50
N ASN A 365 -0.94 33.55 7.19
CA ASN A 365 0.37 33.57 7.86
C ASN A 365 0.49 32.60 9.06
N LEU A 366 -0.60 31.94 9.48
CA LEU A 366 -0.58 30.91 10.51
C LEU A 366 -0.17 29.54 9.95
N ILE A 367 -0.14 29.38 8.62
CA ILE A 367 0.28 28.13 7.98
C ILE A 367 1.74 28.26 7.55
N ASP A 368 2.51 27.22 7.84
CA ASP A 368 3.90 27.03 7.41
C ASP A 368 3.90 26.14 6.17
N SER A 369 3.54 24.86 6.35
CA SER A 369 3.61 23.86 5.29
C SER A 369 2.26 23.18 5.06
N PHE A 370 2.01 22.73 3.84
CA PHE A 370 0.83 21.92 3.49
C PHE A 370 1.24 20.67 2.72
N VAL A 371 1.11 19.51 3.37
CA VAL A 371 1.49 18.19 2.85
C VAL A 371 0.25 17.42 2.39
N MET A 372 0.10 17.28 1.08
CA MET A 372 -0.98 16.54 0.42
C MET A 372 -0.51 15.11 0.05
N VAL A 373 -1.06 14.08 0.69
CA VAL A 373 -0.75 12.67 0.41
C VAL A 373 -1.93 11.97 -0.24
N GLY A 374 -1.76 11.48 -1.47
CA GLY A 374 -2.79 10.74 -2.21
C GLY A 374 -4.04 11.56 -2.56
N VAL A 375 -3.98 12.89 -2.51
CA VAL A 375 -5.16 13.76 -2.65
C VAL A 375 -5.71 13.70 -4.08
N PRO A 376 -6.99 13.33 -4.33
CA PRO A 376 -7.60 13.37 -5.66
C PRO A 376 -7.94 14.81 -6.05
N GLN A 377 -6.94 15.64 -6.35
CA GLN A 377 -7.14 17.08 -6.53
C GLN A 377 -8.07 17.41 -7.70
N LEU A 378 -8.12 16.57 -8.74
CA LEU A 378 -9.04 16.68 -9.89
C LEU A 378 -10.14 15.59 -9.86
N GLY A 379 -10.41 15.01 -8.69
CA GLY A 379 -11.27 13.84 -8.54
C GLY A 379 -10.64 12.53 -9.04
N THR A 380 -11.42 11.44 -9.07
CA THR A 380 -10.97 10.12 -9.53
C THR A 380 -12.10 9.33 -10.24
N PRO A 381 -11.79 8.56 -11.30
CA PRO A 381 -12.75 7.62 -11.91
C PRO A 381 -13.33 6.60 -10.90
N GLN A 382 -12.62 6.28 -9.81
CA GLN A 382 -13.15 5.41 -8.75
C GLN A 382 -14.39 6.02 -8.07
N ALA A 383 -14.46 7.34 -7.90
CA ALA A 383 -15.64 8.00 -7.31
C ALA A 383 -16.86 7.91 -8.23
N ALA A 384 -16.65 7.99 -9.55
CA ALA A 384 -17.71 7.74 -10.53
C ALA A 384 -18.19 6.28 -10.48
N ALA A 385 -17.28 5.31 -10.32
CA ALA A 385 -17.63 3.91 -10.15
C ALA A 385 -18.39 3.65 -8.83
N ALA A 386 -17.97 4.27 -7.72
CA ALA A 386 -18.65 4.22 -6.43
C ALA A 386 -20.08 4.79 -6.50
N LEU A 387 -20.25 6.00 -7.04
CA LEU A 387 -21.56 6.66 -7.11
C LEU A 387 -22.52 6.01 -8.11
N LEU A 388 -22.03 5.51 -9.25
CA LEU A 388 -22.86 4.85 -10.26
C LEU A 388 -23.17 3.39 -9.93
N HIS A 389 -22.23 2.66 -9.31
CA HIS A 389 -22.27 1.19 -9.19
C HIS A 389 -22.01 0.64 -7.78
N GLY A 390 -21.54 1.45 -6.83
CA GLY A 390 -21.18 0.98 -5.48
C GLY A 390 -19.82 0.28 -5.40
N ASP A 391 -18.92 0.55 -6.37
CA ASP A 391 -17.57 -0.05 -6.40
C ASP A 391 -16.69 0.42 -5.24
N ASP A 392 -16.04 -0.55 -4.59
CA ASP A 392 -15.22 -0.40 -3.38
C ASP A 392 -15.97 0.16 -2.14
N GLU A 393 -17.29 0.30 -2.21
CA GLU A 393 -18.12 0.83 -1.12
C GLU A 393 -18.57 -0.25 -0.11
N GLY A 394 -18.42 -1.54 -0.46
CA GLY A 394 -18.95 -2.67 0.31
C GLY A 394 -17.99 -3.23 1.36
N LEU A 395 -18.15 -2.85 2.63
CA LEU A 395 -17.35 -3.41 3.73
C LEU A 395 -17.77 -4.85 4.07
N GLY A 396 -16.76 -5.71 4.30
CA GLY A 396 -16.97 -7.10 4.71
C GLY A 396 -17.85 -7.89 3.74
N TYR A 397 -17.70 -7.65 2.43
CA TYR A 397 -18.48 -8.32 1.37
C TYR A 397 -20.00 -8.08 1.47
N GLY A 398 -20.41 -6.97 2.09
CA GLY A 398 -21.83 -6.64 2.30
C GLY A 398 -22.43 -7.08 3.64
N PHE A 399 -21.64 -7.66 4.55
CA PHE A 399 -22.08 -7.99 5.91
C PHE A 399 -21.86 -6.86 6.92
N ILE A 400 -20.90 -5.97 6.65
CA ILE A 400 -20.60 -4.80 7.47
C ILE A 400 -21.28 -3.55 6.89
N ALA A 401 -21.12 -3.34 5.58
CA ALA A 401 -21.83 -2.30 4.83
C ALA A 401 -22.14 -2.83 3.42
N ARG A 402 -23.40 -2.76 2.97
CA ARG A 402 -23.75 -3.14 1.59
C ARG A 402 -23.40 -2.02 0.64
N ALA A 403 -22.77 -2.36 -0.48
CA ALA A 403 -22.54 -1.44 -1.58
C ALA A 403 -23.83 -0.77 -2.08
N SER A 404 -24.99 -1.46 -2.03
CA SER A 404 -26.30 -0.88 -2.35
C SER A 404 -26.74 0.20 -1.35
N GLU A 405 -26.63 -0.07 -0.05
CA GLU A 405 -27.03 0.84 1.02
C GLU A 405 -26.13 2.08 1.05
N ILE A 406 -24.82 1.88 0.83
CA ILE A 406 -23.85 2.97 0.71
C ILE A 406 -24.12 3.80 -0.55
N ARG A 407 -24.28 3.17 -1.74
CA ARG A 407 -24.63 3.88 -2.99
C ARG A 407 -25.92 4.70 -2.84
N ALA A 408 -26.91 4.17 -2.11
CA ALA A 408 -28.17 4.84 -1.84
C ALA A 408 -28.00 6.10 -0.98
N VAL A 409 -27.31 6.02 0.16
CA VAL A 409 -27.09 7.20 1.01
C VAL A 409 -26.13 8.21 0.38
N ALA A 410 -25.17 7.74 -0.42
CA ALA A 410 -24.21 8.59 -1.14
C ALA A 410 -24.87 9.48 -2.21
N GLN A 411 -26.07 9.14 -2.72
CA GLN A 411 -26.76 9.99 -3.71
C GLN A 411 -27.02 11.42 -3.22
N ASN A 412 -27.09 11.63 -1.90
CA ASN A 412 -27.31 12.93 -1.27
C ASN A 412 -26.08 13.44 -0.48
N MET A 413 -24.87 12.90 -0.68
CA MET A 413 -23.66 13.31 0.05
C MET A 413 -22.74 14.20 -0.81
N PRO A 414 -22.76 15.54 -0.69
CA PRO A 414 -21.90 16.43 -1.48
C PRO A 414 -20.42 16.05 -1.44
N GLY A 415 -19.90 15.58 -0.30
CA GLY A 415 -18.50 15.16 -0.16
C GLY A 415 -18.09 14.01 -1.08
N ALA A 416 -19.03 13.13 -1.47
CA ALA A 416 -18.76 12.09 -2.46
C ALA A 416 -18.72 12.65 -3.90
N TYR A 417 -19.50 13.70 -4.17
CA TYR A 417 -19.53 14.36 -5.49
C TYR A 417 -18.29 15.23 -5.72
N SER A 418 -17.74 15.86 -4.67
CA SER A 418 -16.45 16.59 -4.71
C SER A 418 -15.21 15.72 -5.04
N LEU A 419 -15.41 14.42 -5.30
CA LEU A 419 -14.38 13.47 -5.75
C LEU A 419 -14.59 12.99 -7.19
N LEU A 420 -15.65 13.42 -7.88
CA LEU A 420 -15.89 13.12 -9.29
C LEU A 420 -14.82 13.76 -10.19
N PRO A 421 -14.47 13.14 -11.33
CA PRO A 421 -13.54 13.74 -12.30
C PRO A 421 -13.94 15.17 -12.69
N SER A 422 -13.08 16.14 -12.35
CA SER A 422 -13.35 17.57 -12.52
C SER A 422 -13.27 18.03 -13.99
N PRO A 423 -13.72 19.25 -14.35
CA PRO A 423 -13.49 19.80 -15.68
C PRO A 423 -12.02 19.73 -16.12
N ARG A 424 -11.10 20.07 -15.21
CA ARG A 424 -9.65 20.05 -15.45
C ARG A 424 -9.07 18.63 -15.54
N TYR A 425 -9.68 17.62 -14.89
CA TYR A 425 -9.30 16.21 -15.10
C TYR A 425 -9.29 15.84 -16.59
N PHE A 426 -10.32 16.24 -17.34
CA PHE A 426 -10.43 15.94 -18.77
C PHE A 426 -9.52 16.78 -19.67
N GLU A 427 -8.88 17.82 -19.14
CA GLU A 427 -7.84 18.59 -19.84
C GLU A 427 -6.46 17.92 -19.68
N GLU A 428 -6.18 17.36 -18.51
CA GLU A 428 -4.89 16.72 -18.16
C GLU A 428 -4.85 15.21 -18.53
N VAL A 429 -5.98 14.50 -18.43
CA VAL A 429 -6.09 13.05 -18.66
C VAL A 429 -6.88 12.78 -19.95
N LEU A 430 -6.15 12.38 -21.00
CA LEU A 430 -6.73 12.10 -22.33
C LEU A 430 -7.45 10.74 -22.42
N ALA A 431 -7.28 9.86 -21.44
CA ALA A 431 -7.96 8.57 -21.39
C ALA A 431 -9.46 8.77 -21.10
N PRO A 432 -10.37 7.98 -21.72
CA PRO A 432 -11.78 8.06 -21.40
C PRO A 432 -12.07 7.58 -19.99
N VAL A 433 -13.06 8.16 -19.33
CA VAL A 433 -13.55 7.68 -18.02
C VAL A 433 -14.67 6.65 -18.17
N VAL A 434 -15.35 6.64 -19.32
CA VAL A 434 -16.43 5.70 -19.66
C VAL A 434 -16.27 5.25 -21.11
N THR A 435 -16.47 3.97 -21.38
CA THR A 435 -16.53 3.41 -22.74
C THR A 435 -17.73 2.49 -22.94
N PHE A 436 -18.13 2.32 -24.20
CA PHE A 436 -19.35 1.61 -24.57
C PHE A 436 -19.04 0.48 -25.55
N SER A 437 -19.05 -0.76 -25.05
CA SER A 437 -18.73 -1.93 -25.86
C SER A 437 -19.69 -2.07 -27.04
N THR A 438 -19.15 -2.29 -28.25
CA THR A 438 -19.98 -2.48 -29.45
C THR A 438 -20.72 -3.82 -29.50
N LEU A 439 -20.32 -4.77 -28.63
CA LEU A 439 -20.97 -6.06 -28.45
C LEU A 439 -22.18 -5.99 -27.51
N ALA A 440 -22.26 -4.95 -26.67
CA ALA A 440 -23.40 -4.71 -25.81
C ALA A 440 -24.53 -4.03 -26.59
N ASN A 441 -25.72 -4.65 -26.63
CA ASN A 441 -26.84 -4.09 -27.40
C ASN A 441 -27.45 -2.86 -26.71
N PHE A 442 -27.52 -2.88 -25.38
CA PHE A 442 -28.12 -1.79 -24.61
C PHE A 442 -27.35 -0.46 -24.69
N THR A 443 -26.06 -0.48 -25.04
CA THR A 443 -25.25 0.74 -25.21
C THR A 443 -25.41 1.36 -26.61
N GLU A 444 -26.18 0.76 -27.54
CA GLU A 444 -26.43 1.36 -28.87
C GLU A 444 -26.99 2.80 -28.80
N PRO A 445 -27.98 3.14 -27.97
CA PRO A 445 -28.46 4.52 -27.83
C PRO A 445 -27.38 5.48 -27.32
N TRP A 446 -26.54 5.04 -26.38
CA TRP A 446 -25.42 5.81 -25.83
C TRP A 446 -24.35 6.06 -26.90
N ARG A 447 -23.99 5.02 -27.66
CA ARG A 447 -23.03 5.12 -28.79
C ARG A 447 -23.51 6.01 -29.93
N ASN A 448 -24.82 6.09 -30.15
CA ASN A 448 -25.42 6.98 -31.13
C ASN A 448 -25.43 8.46 -30.70
N PHE A 449 -25.23 8.74 -29.41
CA PHE A 449 -25.25 10.09 -28.84
C PHE A 449 -23.82 10.59 -28.54
N TRP A 450 -23.09 9.95 -27.64
CA TRP A 450 -21.73 10.34 -27.22
C TRP A 450 -20.60 9.73 -28.07
N GLY A 451 -20.90 8.72 -28.90
CA GLY A 451 -19.88 7.92 -29.58
C GLY A 451 -19.42 6.72 -28.72
N THR A 452 -18.28 6.10 -29.02
CA THR A 452 -17.85 4.86 -28.33
C THR A 452 -17.24 5.08 -26.94
N PHE A 453 -16.99 6.32 -26.54
CA PHE A 453 -16.31 6.68 -25.29
C PHE A 453 -16.71 8.09 -24.85
N ILE A 454 -16.48 8.38 -23.57
CA ILE A 454 -16.61 9.70 -22.95
C ILE A 454 -15.25 10.09 -22.38
N ASN A 455 -14.70 11.18 -22.90
CA ASN A 455 -13.44 11.77 -22.46
C ASN A 455 -13.52 13.31 -22.43
N THR A 456 -14.71 13.87 -22.21
CA THR A 456 -14.91 15.30 -21.95
C THR A 456 -15.84 15.47 -20.74
N TYR A 457 -15.64 16.54 -19.97
CA TYR A 457 -16.47 16.82 -18.80
C TYR A 457 -17.97 16.99 -19.12
N PRO A 458 -18.39 17.75 -20.15
CA PRO A 458 -19.82 17.89 -20.46
C PRO A 458 -20.49 16.56 -20.81
N ASP A 459 -19.82 15.70 -21.60
CA ASP A 459 -20.35 14.37 -21.94
C ASP A 459 -20.45 13.47 -20.69
N PHE A 460 -19.49 13.60 -19.75
CA PHE A 460 -19.48 12.86 -18.49
C PHE A 460 -20.59 13.33 -17.53
N SER A 461 -20.75 14.64 -17.34
CA SER A 461 -21.80 15.23 -16.52
C SER A 461 -23.19 14.86 -17.07
N GLU A 462 -23.40 14.97 -18.39
CA GLU A 462 -24.64 14.50 -19.02
C GLU A 462 -24.89 13.01 -18.76
N PHE A 463 -23.89 12.16 -19.00
CA PHE A 463 -24.01 10.72 -18.79
C PHE A 463 -24.35 10.38 -17.33
N ALA A 464 -23.59 10.90 -16.37
CA ALA A 464 -23.72 10.60 -14.94
C ALA A 464 -25.07 11.05 -14.38
N THR A 465 -25.54 12.25 -14.76
CA THR A 465 -26.84 12.80 -14.35
C THR A 465 -28.04 12.26 -15.16
N GLY A 466 -27.79 11.39 -16.15
CA GLY A 466 -28.85 10.86 -17.02
C GLY A 466 -29.47 11.89 -17.97
N GLN A 467 -28.85 13.07 -18.10
CA GLN A 467 -29.12 14.02 -19.16
C GLN A 467 -28.57 13.47 -20.50
N GLY A 468 -28.92 14.10 -21.64
CA GLY A 468 -28.66 13.53 -22.95
C GLY A 468 -29.54 12.29 -23.24
N VAL A 469 -29.02 11.08 -23.04
CA VAL A 469 -29.78 9.83 -23.24
C VAL A 469 -30.49 9.41 -21.95
N ALA A 470 -31.77 9.76 -21.85
CA ALA A 470 -32.62 9.45 -20.69
C ALA A 470 -32.53 7.98 -20.23
N ARG A 471 -32.08 7.79 -18.99
CA ARG A 471 -32.05 6.51 -18.27
C ARG A 471 -33.27 6.41 -17.33
N THR A 472 -33.49 5.25 -16.73
CA THR A 472 -34.42 5.08 -15.61
C THR A 472 -33.58 4.65 -14.42
N GLU A 473 -33.85 5.27 -13.27
CA GLU A 473 -33.26 4.91 -11.98
C GLU A 473 -33.37 3.38 -11.79
N PRO A 474 -32.25 2.66 -11.56
CA PRO A 474 -32.26 1.24 -11.28
C PRO A 474 -32.92 0.94 -9.92
N LEU A 475 -33.02 -0.33 -9.58
CA LEU A 475 -33.29 -0.71 -8.19
C LEU A 475 -32.00 -0.53 -7.38
N GLU A 476 -32.15 -0.22 -6.09
CA GLU A 476 -31.04 0.01 -5.15
C GLU A 476 -30.00 -1.13 -5.19
N ASP A 477 -30.48 -2.38 -5.24
CA ASP A 477 -29.69 -3.63 -5.29
C ASP A 477 -29.17 -4.00 -6.68
N LEU A 478 -29.55 -3.24 -7.72
CA LEU A 478 -29.15 -3.50 -9.11
C LEU A 478 -27.88 -2.73 -9.47
N LEU A 479 -26.75 -3.19 -8.92
CA LEU A 479 -25.46 -2.51 -9.00
C LEU A 479 -24.85 -2.51 -10.42
N ARG A 480 -25.02 -3.56 -11.24
CA ARG A 480 -24.61 -3.56 -12.68
C ARG A 480 -25.23 -2.49 -13.59
N VAL A 481 -26.30 -1.81 -13.18
CA VAL A 481 -26.90 -0.73 -13.95
C VAL A 481 -26.50 0.60 -13.31
N PRO A 482 -25.96 1.56 -14.09
CA PRO A 482 -25.48 2.80 -13.51
C PRO A 482 -26.63 3.63 -12.95
N GLU A 483 -26.38 4.21 -11.77
CA GLU A 483 -27.29 5.13 -11.09
C GLU A 483 -27.42 6.48 -11.81
N ILE A 484 -28.46 7.26 -11.51
CA ILE A 484 -28.67 8.61 -12.03
C ILE A 484 -28.28 9.61 -10.92
N LEU A 485 -27.11 10.23 -11.08
CA LEU A 485 -26.60 11.16 -10.08
C LEU A 485 -27.41 12.47 -10.08
N ARG A 486 -27.47 13.12 -8.92
CA ARG A 486 -28.13 14.41 -8.76
C ARG A 486 -27.41 15.50 -9.55
N THR A 487 -28.15 16.17 -10.43
CA THR A 487 -27.61 17.27 -11.25
C THR A 487 -27.04 18.39 -10.40
N ASP A 488 -27.76 18.81 -9.36
CA ASP A 488 -27.37 19.93 -8.50
C ASP A 488 -26.11 19.64 -7.67
N LEU A 489 -25.89 18.39 -7.25
CA LEU A 489 -24.64 17.99 -6.58
C LEU A 489 -23.46 17.80 -7.54
N VAL A 490 -23.72 17.45 -8.82
CA VAL A 490 -22.68 17.47 -9.87
C VAL A 490 -22.30 18.91 -10.23
N GLU A 491 -23.27 19.82 -10.31
CA GLU A 491 -23.05 21.26 -10.50
C GLU A 491 -22.29 21.88 -9.31
N GLU A 492 -22.63 21.55 -8.06
CA GLU A 492 -21.89 21.98 -6.86
C GLU A 492 -20.42 21.50 -6.87
N ALA A 493 -20.18 20.24 -7.26
CA ALA A 493 -18.83 19.73 -7.44
C ALA A 493 -18.08 20.38 -8.62
N GLU A 494 -18.78 20.77 -9.69
CA GLU A 494 -18.20 21.56 -10.79
C GLU A 494 -17.73 22.92 -10.28
N ASP A 495 -18.60 23.66 -9.58
CA ASP A 495 -18.31 24.99 -9.03
C ASP A 495 -17.12 24.92 -8.04
N PHE A 496 -17.11 23.92 -7.14
CA PHE A 496 -15.97 23.66 -6.24
C PHE A 496 -14.66 23.50 -7.02
N HIS A 497 -14.62 22.61 -8.02
CA HIS A 497 -13.40 22.38 -8.79
C HIS A 497 -12.99 23.58 -9.64
N VAL A 498 -13.95 24.34 -10.20
CA VAL A 498 -13.66 25.59 -10.94
C VAL A 498 -12.93 26.62 -10.06
N GLU A 499 -13.20 26.65 -8.76
CA GLU A 499 -12.51 27.51 -7.80
C GLU A 499 -11.18 26.89 -7.30
N TYR A 500 -11.17 25.64 -6.85
CA TYR A 500 -10.02 25.02 -6.15
C TYR A 500 -9.00 24.28 -7.04
N ASP A 501 -9.32 23.99 -8.31
CA ASP A 501 -8.35 23.45 -9.29
C ASP A 501 -7.45 24.54 -9.87
N ALA A 502 -7.88 25.80 -9.77
CA ALA A 502 -7.18 27.00 -10.24
C ALA A 502 -6.62 27.87 -9.09
N TYR A 503 -6.78 27.44 -7.83
CA TYR A 503 -6.29 28.17 -6.66
C TYR A 503 -4.75 28.13 -6.59
N GLU A 504 -4.14 29.31 -6.58
CA GLU A 504 -2.71 29.51 -6.34
C GLU A 504 -2.52 29.77 -4.83
N PHE A 505 -1.72 28.94 -4.16
CA PHE A 505 -1.45 29.10 -2.73
C PHE A 505 -0.52 30.30 -2.47
N PRO A 506 -0.63 30.98 -1.31
CA PRO A 506 0.29 32.06 -0.93
C PRO A 506 1.78 31.64 -0.93
N ASP A 507 2.65 32.47 -1.52
CA ASP A 507 4.10 32.26 -1.70
C ASP A 507 4.88 31.81 -0.43
N HIS A 508 4.38 32.12 0.76
CA HIS A 508 5.03 31.78 2.04
C HIS A 508 4.64 30.40 2.58
N ILE A 509 3.62 29.75 2.01
CA ILE A 509 3.22 28.39 2.41
C ILE A 509 4.01 27.38 1.59
N ARG A 510 4.77 26.52 2.25
CA ARG A 510 5.49 25.42 1.58
C ARG A 510 4.50 24.31 1.22
N VAL A 511 4.04 24.28 -0.03
CA VAL A 511 3.08 23.26 -0.47
C VAL A 511 3.78 22.06 -1.13
N VAL A 512 3.44 20.88 -0.64
CA VAL A 512 4.08 19.61 -0.95
C VAL A 512 3.02 18.59 -1.33
N GLN A 513 3.18 17.89 -2.47
CA GLN A 513 2.23 16.89 -2.95
C GLN A 513 2.91 15.55 -3.26
N VAL A 514 2.37 14.47 -2.70
CA VAL A 514 2.89 13.10 -2.82
C VAL A 514 1.83 12.21 -3.46
N ALA A 515 2.14 11.66 -4.62
CA ALA A 515 1.27 10.75 -5.36
C ALA A 515 1.80 9.31 -5.33
N GLY A 516 0.97 8.35 -4.90
CA GLY A 516 1.30 6.94 -5.01
C GLY A 516 1.17 6.44 -6.45
N TRP A 517 2.03 5.50 -6.85
CA TRP A 517 1.96 4.84 -8.16
C TRP A 517 2.45 3.38 -8.09
N GLY A 518 2.14 2.60 -9.12
CA GLY A 518 2.53 1.19 -9.26
C GLY A 518 1.45 0.18 -8.85
N ARG A 519 0.30 0.65 -8.35
CA ARG A 519 -0.85 -0.20 -8.00
C ARG A 519 -1.91 -0.16 -9.11
N PRO A 520 -2.55 -1.30 -9.46
CA PRO A 520 -3.71 -1.32 -10.32
C PRO A 520 -4.81 -0.40 -9.76
N THR A 521 -5.17 0.62 -10.52
CA THR A 521 -6.05 1.74 -10.16
C THR A 521 -7.10 1.91 -11.25
N VAL A 522 -8.37 2.12 -10.90
CA VAL A 522 -9.45 2.29 -11.90
C VAL A 522 -9.24 3.59 -12.68
N LYS A 523 -9.23 3.50 -14.02
CA LYS A 523 -9.12 4.66 -14.93
C LYS A 523 -10.38 4.91 -15.77
N GLU A 524 -11.19 3.88 -15.97
CA GLU A 524 -12.28 3.87 -16.95
C GLU A 524 -13.33 2.79 -16.57
N ILE A 525 -14.60 3.05 -16.87
CA ILE A 525 -15.72 2.11 -16.75
C ILE A 525 -16.17 1.67 -18.15
N GLU A 526 -15.93 0.42 -18.54
CA GLU A 526 -16.45 -0.14 -19.82
C GLU A 526 -17.83 -0.77 -19.59
N TYR A 527 -18.86 -0.28 -20.27
CA TYR A 527 -20.19 -0.89 -20.28
C TYR A 527 -20.27 -2.06 -21.27
N VAL A 528 -20.56 -3.26 -20.75
CA VAL A 528 -20.50 -4.56 -21.43
C VAL A 528 -21.78 -5.37 -21.22
N GLU A 529 -22.00 -6.43 -22.00
CA GLU A 529 -23.13 -7.36 -21.81
C GLU A 529 -22.61 -8.68 -21.24
N THR A 530 -23.04 -9.05 -20.03
CA THR A 530 -22.58 -10.24 -19.30
C THR A 530 -23.77 -11.18 -19.05
N HIS A 531 -23.64 -12.46 -19.42
CA HIS A 531 -24.73 -13.45 -19.39
C HIS A 531 -26.05 -12.98 -20.05
N GLY A 532 -25.96 -12.09 -21.05
CA GLY A 532 -27.13 -11.51 -21.75
C GLY A 532 -27.84 -10.36 -21.01
N PHE A 533 -27.22 -9.81 -19.96
CA PHE A 533 -27.72 -8.65 -19.20
C PHE A 533 -26.78 -7.45 -19.32
N PRO A 534 -27.30 -6.20 -19.23
CA PRO A 534 -26.47 -5.02 -19.07
C PRO A 534 -25.55 -5.13 -17.86
N SER A 535 -24.26 -4.82 -18.06
CA SER A 535 -23.24 -4.80 -17.02
C SER A 535 -22.13 -3.80 -17.35
N TYR A 536 -21.09 -3.78 -16.53
CA TYR A 536 -19.88 -2.98 -16.70
C TYR A 536 -18.66 -3.77 -16.20
N LYS A 537 -17.47 -3.28 -16.51
CA LYS A 537 -16.23 -3.64 -15.83
C LYS A 537 -15.29 -2.44 -15.72
N PRO A 538 -14.56 -2.26 -14.61
CA PRO A 538 -13.45 -1.32 -14.56
C PRO A 538 -12.34 -1.71 -15.55
N GLN A 539 -11.59 -0.72 -16.04
CA GLN A 539 -10.29 -0.87 -16.66
C GLN A 539 -9.23 -0.16 -15.82
N PHE A 540 -8.01 -0.70 -15.83
CA PHE A 540 -6.98 -0.37 -14.84
C PHE A 540 -5.74 0.31 -15.44
N THR A 541 -5.10 1.14 -14.63
CA THR A 541 -3.75 1.70 -14.84
C THR A 541 -2.86 1.37 -13.65
N VAL A 542 -1.55 1.35 -13.85
CA VAL A 542 -0.54 1.44 -12.78
C VAL A 542 -0.18 2.88 -12.39
N GLU A 543 -0.68 3.86 -13.14
CA GLU A 543 -0.45 5.28 -12.90
C GLU A 543 -1.29 5.80 -11.74
N GLY A 544 -1.30 5.10 -10.60
CA GLY A 544 -2.07 5.43 -9.41
C GLY A 544 -1.81 4.52 -8.20
N ASP A 545 -2.49 4.83 -7.10
CA ASP A 545 -2.25 4.29 -5.76
C ASP A 545 -3.25 3.20 -5.30
N LYS A 546 -4.04 2.65 -6.24
CA LYS A 546 -5.24 1.79 -6.09
C LYS A 546 -6.56 2.58 -6.16
N THR A 547 -6.60 3.86 -5.79
CA THR A 547 -7.83 4.68 -5.78
C THR A 547 -7.72 5.94 -6.65
N VAL A 548 -6.57 6.61 -6.63
CA VAL A 548 -6.33 7.90 -7.28
C VAL A 548 -5.25 7.73 -8.34
N VAL A 549 -5.55 8.16 -9.56
CA VAL A 549 -4.54 8.23 -10.63
C VAL A 549 -3.59 9.40 -10.35
N TYR A 550 -2.27 9.17 -10.40
CA TYR A 550 -1.28 10.19 -10.01
C TYR A 550 -1.41 11.52 -10.77
N PRO A 551 -1.87 11.61 -12.05
CA PRO A 551 -2.12 12.89 -12.71
C PRO A 551 -3.15 13.79 -11.99
N SER A 552 -4.15 13.19 -11.33
CA SER A 552 -5.07 13.93 -10.46
C SER A 552 -4.40 14.37 -9.16
N ALA A 553 -3.48 13.54 -8.63
CA ALA A 553 -2.80 13.83 -7.36
C ALA A 553 -1.71 14.91 -7.41
N ILE A 554 -1.28 15.35 -8.60
CA ILE A 554 -0.18 16.32 -8.78
C ILE A 554 -0.61 17.61 -9.51
N SER A 555 -1.91 17.95 -9.51
CA SER A 555 -2.43 19.00 -10.40
C SER A 555 -2.04 20.44 -10.05
N SER A 556 -1.55 20.68 -8.83
CA SER A 556 -1.04 22.00 -8.43
C SER A 556 0.35 22.25 -9.04
N VAL A 557 0.49 23.34 -9.79
CA VAL A 557 1.56 23.52 -10.79
C VAL A 557 2.91 23.97 -10.20
N GLU A 558 2.90 24.61 -9.03
CA GLU A 558 4.12 25.21 -8.43
C GLU A 558 4.62 24.48 -7.16
N ASN A 559 4.03 23.33 -6.83
CA ASN A 559 4.27 22.61 -5.58
C ASN A 559 5.44 21.62 -5.65
N GLU A 560 6.10 21.38 -4.52
CA GLU A 560 7.08 20.29 -4.38
C GLU A 560 6.40 18.95 -4.65
N THR A 561 6.76 18.27 -5.74
CA THR A 561 6.04 17.09 -6.25
C THR A 561 6.87 15.83 -6.11
N TYR A 562 6.29 14.81 -5.48
CA TYR A 562 6.95 13.53 -5.21
C TYR A 562 6.08 12.34 -5.57
N PHE A 563 6.73 11.24 -5.96
CA PHE A 563 6.10 10.01 -6.42
C PHE A 563 6.51 8.83 -5.54
N PHE A 564 5.55 8.22 -4.84
CA PHE A 564 5.79 7.05 -3.99
C PHE A 564 5.52 5.75 -4.75
N ASN A 565 6.57 4.95 -4.96
CA ASN A 565 6.51 3.69 -5.69
C ASN A 565 6.03 2.53 -4.81
N LEU A 566 4.72 2.27 -4.86
CA LEU A 566 4.03 1.23 -4.10
C LEU A 566 4.31 -0.18 -4.64
N ASP A 567 4.75 -0.35 -5.89
CA ASP A 567 5.11 -1.67 -6.45
C ASP A 567 6.42 -2.18 -5.82
N LEU A 568 7.35 -1.26 -5.49
CA LEU A 568 8.60 -1.56 -4.77
C LEU A 568 8.46 -1.58 -3.24
N TYR A 569 7.53 -0.83 -2.65
CA TYR A 569 7.39 -0.74 -1.19
C TYR A 569 6.99 -2.08 -0.55
N ARG A 570 7.73 -2.50 0.48
CA ARG A 570 7.39 -3.60 1.38
C ARG A 570 7.70 -3.19 2.81
N ASP A 571 6.83 -3.54 3.75
CA ASP A 571 7.09 -3.33 5.18
C ASP A 571 7.97 -4.45 5.79
N SER A 572 8.17 -4.42 7.11
CA SER A 572 8.96 -5.41 7.85
C SER A 572 8.36 -6.82 7.86
N GLU A 573 7.05 -6.96 7.59
CA GLU A 573 6.35 -8.23 7.41
C GLU A 573 6.24 -8.62 5.91
N ASN A 574 6.92 -7.88 5.02
CA ASN A 574 6.87 -8.02 3.56
C ASN A 574 5.46 -7.77 2.95
N ARG A 575 4.59 -7.06 3.68
CA ARG A 575 3.27 -6.63 3.20
C ARG A 575 3.39 -5.39 2.33
N THR A 576 2.34 -5.10 1.57
CA THR A 576 2.27 -3.99 0.61
C THR A 576 1.41 -2.83 1.12
N SER A 577 1.52 -1.67 0.46
CA SER A 577 0.74 -0.45 0.75
C SER A 577 -0.14 -0.06 -0.45
N GLN A 578 -1.20 0.68 -0.16
CA GLN A 578 -2.25 1.18 -1.05
C GLN A 578 -2.75 2.56 -0.56
N HIS A 579 -3.62 3.22 -1.33
CA HIS A 579 -4.22 4.53 -1.01
C HIS A 579 -4.60 4.70 0.48
N GLY A 580 -5.36 3.77 1.05
CA GLY A 580 -5.88 3.89 2.42
C GLY A 580 -4.82 3.86 3.55
N ASP A 581 -3.58 3.46 3.27
CA ASP A 581 -2.52 3.29 4.29
C ASP A 581 -1.22 4.05 3.98
N LEU A 582 -1.22 4.97 3.00
CA LEU A 582 -0.03 5.73 2.58
C LEU A 582 0.71 6.39 3.75
N LEU A 583 -0.02 7.05 4.66
CA LEU A 583 0.52 7.73 5.85
C LEU A 583 1.08 6.77 6.93
N ASN A 584 0.77 5.47 6.86
CA ASN A 584 1.28 4.46 7.78
C ASN A 584 2.64 3.90 7.33
N THR A 585 3.13 4.32 6.17
CA THR A 585 4.40 3.82 5.62
C THR A 585 5.57 4.67 6.09
N ALA A 586 6.62 4.01 6.59
CA ALA A 586 7.85 4.68 7.04
C ALA A 586 8.44 5.70 6.02
N PRO A 587 8.47 5.45 4.69
CA PRO A 587 8.94 6.45 3.73
C PRO A 587 8.14 7.76 3.75
N ILE A 588 6.81 7.68 3.95
CA ILE A 588 5.94 8.86 4.04
C ILE A 588 6.07 9.54 5.41
N GLN A 589 6.29 8.78 6.49
CA GLN A 589 6.54 9.33 7.83
C GLN A 589 7.90 10.05 7.91
N ASP A 590 8.96 9.44 7.38
CA ASP A 590 10.29 10.05 7.22
C ASP A 590 10.20 11.33 6.38
N PHE A 591 9.46 11.27 5.27
CA PHE A 591 9.18 12.41 4.40
C PHE A 591 8.45 13.54 5.13
N THR A 592 7.37 13.24 5.84
CA THR A 592 6.59 14.23 6.62
C THR A 592 7.45 14.85 7.71
N THR A 593 8.31 14.07 8.38
CA THR A 593 9.31 14.57 9.33
C THR A 593 10.27 15.58 8.67
N LYS A 594 10.69 15.32 7.42
CA LYS A 594 11.54 16.24 6.67
C LYS A 594 10.82 17.52 6.26
N VAL A 595 9.52 17.46 5.94
CA VAL A 595 8.75 18.70 5.70
C VAL A 595 8.60 19.52 6.99
N ILE A 596 8.20 18.89 8.11
CA ILE A 596 7.99 19.54 9.41
C ILE A 596 9.25 20.25 9.94
N LYS A 597 10.45 19.71 9.65
CA LYS A 597 11.74 20.26 10.08
C LYS A 597 12.35 21.29 9.10
N GLU A 598 11.55 21.81 8.17
CA GLU A 598 11.98 22.63 7.01
C GLU A 598 13.15 22.02 6.20
N ASP A 599 13.30 20.71 6.27
CA ASP A 599 14.47 19.98 5.81
C ASP A 599 14.37 19.66 4.30
N ILE A 600 15.52 19.41 3.68
CA ILE A 600 15.56 18.90 2.30
C ILE A 600 15.14 17.43 2.30
N VAL A 601 14.07 17.10 1.57
CA VAL A 601 13.70 15.72 1.28
C VAL A 601 14.78 15.08 0.39
N ILE A 602 15.39 14.01 0.88
CA ILE A 602 16.37 13.23 0.11
C ILE A 602 15.63 12.17 -0.69
N GLU A 603 15.80 12.18 -2.01
CA GLU A 603 15.20 11.16 -2.89
C GLU A 603 15.75 9.75 -2.60
N THR A 604 14.86 8.76 -2.70
CA THR A 604 15.15 7.34 -2.51
C THR A 604 14.69 6.54 -3.73
N ASN A 605 14.87 5.21 -3.72
CA ASN A 605 14.25 4.34 -4.73
C ASN A 605 12.73 4.18 -4.54
N LEU A 606 12.17 4.68 -3.43
CA LEU A 606 10.75 4.62 -3.12
C LEU A 606 10.05 5.97 -3.35
N ILE A 607 10.70 7.08 -3.03
CA ILE A 607 10.17 8.44 -3.20
C ILE A 607 11.12 9.23 -4.12
N THR A 608 10.63 9.62 -5.29
CA THR A 608 11.38 10.37 -6.32
C THR A 608 10.66 11.66 -6.71
N SER A 609 11.39 12.68 -7.16
CA SER A 609 10.82 13.90 -7.77
C SER A 609 10.55 13.73 -9.28
N GLU A 610 11.25 12.80 -9.93
CA GLU A 610 11.05 12.51 -11.36
C GLU A 610 9.72 11.78 -11.63
N LYS A 611 8.98 12.24 -12.65
CA LYS A 611 7.73 11.62 -13.10
C LYS A 611 7.95 10.16 -13.51
N PRO A 612 7.25 9.19 -12.88
CA PRO A 612 7.42 7.77 -13.18
C PRO A 612 7.05 7.45 -14.63
N GLN A 613 7.68 6.41 -15.17
CA GLN A 613 7.43 5.94 -16.52
C GLN A 613 6.80 4.54 -16.45
N ALA A 614 5.55 4.40 -16.88
CA ALA A 614 4.75 3.16 -16.84
C ALA A 614 5.21 2.03 -17.81
N VAL A 615 6.52 1.99 -18.14
CA VAL A 615 7.16 1.04 -19.06
C VAL A 615 8.12 0.06 -18.36
N ASN A 616 8.46 0.31 -17.09
CA ASN A 616 9.42 -0.50 -16.33
C ASN A 616 8.75 -1.39 -15.27
N ILE A 617 7.43 -1.57 -15.35
CA ILE A 617 6.64 -2.29 -14.35
C ILE A 617 6.54 -3.76 -14.76
N VAL A 618 6.58 -4.64 -13.77
CA VAL A 618 6.48 -6.09 -13.98
C VAL A 618 5.13 -6.42 -14.63
N ASP A 619 5.16 -7.11 -15.79
CA ASP A 619 3.95 -7.67 -16.41
C ASP A 619 3.14 -8.44 -15.34
N LYS A 620 1.82 -8.22 -15.30
CA LYS A 620 0.92 -8.93 -14.38
C LYS A 620 -0.05 -9.82 -15.16
N LEU A 621 -0.54 -10.88 -14.53
CA LEU A 621 -1.74 -11.58 -14.97
C LEU A 621 -2.91 -11.10 -14.13
N ILE A 622 -4.04 -10.86 -14.79
CA ILE A 622 -5.32 -10.59 -14.17
C ILE A 622 -6.13 -11.88 -14.29
N VAL A 623 -6.58 -12.42 -13.17
CA VAL A 623 -7.69 -13.38 -13.16
C VAL A 623 -8.88 -12.69 -12.56
N SER A 624 -10.00 -12.71 -13.28
CA SER A 624 -11.24 -12.08 -12.82
C SER A 624 -12.41 -13.04 -12.81
N THR A 625 -13.37 -12.77 -11.93
CA THR A 625 -14.64 -13.50 -11.83
C THR A 625 -15.82 -12.53 -11.87
N HIS A 626 -16.88 -12.93 -12.55
CA HIS A 626 -18.15 -12.21 -12.62
C HIS A 626 -19.31 -13.14 -12.22
N SER A 627 -20.17 -12.72 -11.28
CA SER A 627 -21.25 -13.52 -10.63
C SER A 627 -20.80 -14.30 -9.37
N PRO A 628 -21.70 -14.92 -8.56
CA PRO A 628 -21.60 -14.93 -7.08
C PRO A 628 -20.59 -15.96 -6.54
N VAL A 629 -19.32 -15.58 -6.56
CA VAL A 629 -18.19 -16.41 -6.15
C VAL A 629 -17.18 -15.60 -5.36
N VAL A 630 -16.46 -16.27 -4.48
CA VAL A 630 -15.25 -15.75 -3.84
C VAL A 630 -14.05 -16.29 -4.59
N LEU A 631 -13.14 -15.40 -4.98
CA LEU A 631 -11.89 -15.70 -5.68
C LEU A 631 -10.69 -15.60 -4.73
N GLY A 632 -9.79 -16.57 -4.84
CA GLY A 632 -8.49 -16.56 -4.18
C GLY A 632 -7.40 -17.16 -5.08
N ALA A 633 -6.14 -16.96 -4.70
CA ALA A 633 -4.98 -17.51 -5.39
C ALA A 633 -3.91 -17.94 -4.40
N TYR A 634 -3.24 -19.06 -4.67
CA TYR A 634 -2.01 -19.47 -3.99
C TYR A 634 -0.83 -19.49 -4.95
N ASP A 635 0.36 -19.10 -4.48
CA ASP A 635 1.62 -19.32 -5.20
C ASP A 635 2.27 -20.68 -4.86
N GLU A 636 3.43 -20.96 -5.44
CA GLU A 636 4.16 -22.22 -5.20
C GLU A 636 4.75 -22.36 -3.77
N PHE A 637 4.77 -21.28 -2.99
CA PHE A 637 5.25 -21.24 -1.60
C PHE A 637 4.11 -21.35 -0.58
N GLY A 638 2.85 -21.23 -1.04
CA GLY A 638 1.66 -21.26 -0.21
C GLY A 638 1.21 -19.90 0.33
N ASN A 639 1.81 -18.80 -0.16
CA ASN A 639 1.28 -17.45 0.09
C ASN A 639 -0.07 -17.30 -0.61
N PHE A 640 -0.97 -16.49 -0.03
CA PHE A 640 -2.34 -16.37 -0.50
C PHE A 640 -2.74 -14.93 -0.83
N THR A 641 -3.54 -14.75 -1.88
CA THR A 641 -4.15 -13.45 -2.25
C THR A 641 -5.63 -13.60 -2.56
N GLY A 642 -6.43 -12.62 -2.14
CA GLY A 642 -7.89 -12.60 -2.27
C GLY A 642 -8.58 -12.77 -0.92
N ILE A 643 -9.81 -13.28 -0.95
CA ILE A 643 -10.60 -13.60 0.25
C ILE A 643 -10.45 -15.10 0.53
N ASP A 644 -9.95 -15.48 1.71
CA ASP A 644 -9.66 -16.88 2.05
C ASP A 644 -10.94 -17.74 1.97
N PRO A 645 -11.06 -18.69 1.02
CA PRO A 645 -12.29 -19.46 0.85
C PRO A 645 -12.47 -20.55 1.93
N ASN A 646 -11.48 -20.73 2.80
CA ASN A 646 -11.51 -21.69 3.92
C ASN A 646 -11.91 -21.03 5.24
N GLN A 647 -12.03 -19.70 5.28
CA GLN A 647 -12.63 -19.02 6.42
C GLN A 647 -14.15 -19.30 6.45
N ASP A 648 -14.80 -19.00 7.57
CA ASP A 648 -16.26 -19.01 7.60
C ASP A 648 -16.76 -17.85 6.71
N LEU A 649 -17.25 -18.16 5.52
CA LEU A 649 -17.79 -17.16 4.59
C LEU A 649 -19.12 -16.54 5.06
N LEU A 650 -19.65 -17.00 6.20
CA LEU A 650 -20.73 -16.36 6.95
C LEU A 650 -20.21 -15.50 8.12
N ALA A 651 -18.90 -15.38 8.28
CA ALA A 651 -18.31 -14.53 9.32
C ALA A 651 -18.61 -13.06 9.07
N ASP A 652 -18.87 -12.39 10.18
CA ASP A 652 -19.07 -10.95 10.33
C ASP A 652 -18.07 -10.08 9.53
N ILE A 653 -16.80 -10.49 9.49
CA ILE A 653 -15.73 -9.82 8.76
C ILE A 653 -14.98 -10.88 7.96
N LEU A 654 -14.87 -10.69 6.63
CA LEU A 654 -14.01 -11.52 5.78
C LEU A 654 -12.61 -10.92 5.70
N SER A 655 -11.58 -11.74 5.93
CA SER A 655 -10.19 -11.36 5.73
C SER A 655 -9.83 -11.40 4.25
N ILE A 656 -9.46 -10.24 3.73
CA ILE A 656 -8.70 -10.07 2.47
C ILE A 656 -7.21 -10.17 2.82
N LYS A 657 -6.43 -10.82 1.95
CA LYS A 657 -4.96 -10.93 2.06
C LYS A 657 -4.33 -10.64 0.70
N GLU A 658 -3.09 -10.15 0.70
CA GLU A 658 -2.27 -9.91 -0.51
C GLU A 658 -0.85 -10.48 -0.32
N ASP A 659 -0.74 -11.65 0.33
CA ASP A 659 0.53 -12.23 0.80
C ASP A 659 1.45 -12.69 -0.35
N ILE A 660 0.90 -12.93 -1.56
CA ILE A 660 1.71 -13.24 -2.74
C ILE A 660 2.51 -11.99 -3.14
N PRO A 661 3.86 -12.03 -3.17
CA PRO A 661 4.67 -10.83 -3.39
C PRO A 661 4.37 -10.14 -4.73
N GLY A 662 3.96 -8.86 -4.67
CA GLY A 662 3.63 -8.05 -5.86
C GLY A 662 2.24 -8.33 -6.45
N SER A 663 1.42 -9.12 -5.77
CA SER A 663 0.00 -9.28 -6.09
C SER A 663 -0.84 -8.07 -5.68
N THR A 664 -2.10 -8.03 -6.10
CA THR A 664 -3.11 -7.07 -5.63
C THR A 664 -4.51 -7.68 -5.80
N PHE A 665 -5.41 -7.47 -4.84
CA PHE A 665 -6.82 -7.84 -4.93
C PHE A 665 -7.68 -6.58 -5.09
N LEU A 666 -8.62 -6.63 -6.03
CA LEU A 666 -9.66 -5.62 -6.23
C LEU A 666 -11.02 -6.31 -6.35
N TYR A 667 -12.06 -5.62 -5.91
CA TYR A 667 -13.44 -6.03 -6.11
C TYR A 667 -14.27 -4.82 -6.57
N SER A 668 -15.24 -5.10 -7.43
CA SER A 668 -16.32 -4.20 -7.82
C SER A 668 -17.64 -4.80 -7.33
N ALA A 669 -18.74 -4.09 -7.48
CA ALA A 669 -20.04 -4.60 -7.06
C ALA A 669 -20.48 -5.91 -7.76
N GLU A 670 -19.93 -6.21 -8.95
CA GLU A 670 -20.31 -7.38 -9.77
C GLU A 670 -19.13 -8.34 -10.04
N SER A 671 -17.89 -7.98 -9.65
CA SER A 671 -16.68 -8.68 -10.09
C SER A 671 -15.53 -8.68 -9.07
N GLN A 672 -14.62 -9.65 -9.16
CA GLN A 672 -13.35 -9.65 -8.43
C GLN A 672 -12.18 -9.79 -9.39
N TYR A 673 -11.03 -9.24 -9.02
CA TYR A 673 -9.80 -9.23 -9.80
C TYR A 673 -8.62 -9.55 -8.88
N ILE A 674 -7.87 -10.59 -9.21
CA ILE A 674 -6.55 -10.85 -8.64
C ILE A 674 -5.50 -10.54 -9.70
N PHE A 675 -4.61 -9.62 -9.35
CA PHE A 675 -3.38 -9.35 -10.07
C PHE A 675 -2.27 -10.18 -9.43
N VAL A 676 -1.51 -10.92 -10.24
CA VAL A 676 -0.28 -11.59 -9.81
C VAL A 676 0.86 -11.28 -10.79
N PRO A 677 2.14 -11.31 -10.37
CA PRO A 677 3.26 -11.22 -11.30
C PRO A 677 3.15 -12.27 -12.42
N LYS A 678 3.57 -11.93 -13.64
CA LYS A 678 3.60 -12.87 -14.78
C LYS A 678 4.84 -13.77 -14.72
N ASN A 679 5.07 -14.42 -13.58
CA ASN A 679 6.11 -15.43 -13.39
C ASN A 679 5.60 -16.58 -12.50
N GLY A 680 6.22 -17.75 -12.58
CA GLY A 680 5.81 -18.91 -11.78
C GLY A 680 4.49 -19.57 -12.21
N THR A 681 3.82 -20.21 -11.25
CA THR A 681 2.56 -20.94 -11.42
C THR A 681 1.67 -20.67 -10.21
N TYR A 682 0.40 -20.39 -10.45
CA TYR A 682 -0.57 -20.02 -9.43
C TYR A 682 -1.74 -21.00 -9.42
N ASN A 683 -2.20 -21.38 -8.24
CA ASN A 683 -3.42 -22.17 -8.04
C ASN A 683 -4.55 -21.25 -7.63
N PHE A 684 -5.40 -20.87 -8.58
CA PHE A 684 -6.61 -20.10 -8.29
C PHE A 684 -7.68 -21.00 -7.72
N VAL A 685 -8.32 -20.51 -6.65
CA VAL A 685 -9.38 -21.18 -5.92
C VAL A 685 -10.66 -20.35 -6.01
N TYR A 686 -11.75 -21.08 -6.16
CA TYR A 686 -13.06 -20.52 -6.47
C TYR A 686 -14.08 -21.18 -5.54
N LYS A 687 -14.91 -20.37 -4.88
CA LYS A 687 -16.03 -20.89 -4.07
C LYS A 687 -17.30 -20.14 -4.40
N GLY A 688 -18.35 -20.86 -4.80
CA GLY A 688 -19.68 -20.29 -4.98
C GLY A 688 -20.26 -19.80 -3.65
N VAL A 689 -20.81 -18.59 -3.66
CA VAL A 689 -21.56 -17.99 -2.53
C VAL A 689 -23.01 -17.67 -2.89
N GLY A 690 -23.46 -18.11 -4.07
CA GLY A 690 -24.83 -17.98 -4.53
C GLY A 690 -25.12 -18.90 -5.71
N ASN A 691 -26.30 -18.73 -6.32
CA ASN A 691 -26.75 -19.54 -7.44
C ASN A 691 -26.82 -18.70 -8.71
N GLY A 692 -26.06 -19.07 -9.75
CA GLY A 692 -26.00 -18.35 -11.02
C GLY A 692 -25.05 -18.98 -12.04
N PRO A 693 -24.99 -18.48 -13.28
CA PRO A 693 -23.82 -18.67 -14.13
C PRO A 693 -22.64 -17.88 -13.54
N THR A 694 -21.41 -18.25 -13.83
CA THR A 694 -20.21 -17.45 -13.58
C THR A 694 -19.34 -17.41 -14.83
N THR A 695 -18.67 -16.27 -15.06
CA THR A 695 -17.56 -16.18 -16.01
C THR A 695 -16.26 -16.00 -15.25
N VAL A 696 -15.24 -16.79 -15.61
CA VAL A 696 -13.83 -16.55 -15.23
C VAL A 696 -13.09 -16.02 -16.46
N THR A 697 -12.26 -14.99 -16.33
CA THR A 697 -11.35 -14.56 -17.39
C THR A 697 -9.90 -14.57 -16.93
N VAL A 698 -8.99 -14.79 -17.87
CA VAL A 698 -7.55 -14.65 -17.68
C VAL A 698 -7.03 -13.68 -18.73
N GLU A 699 -6.41 -12.61 -18.27
CA GLU A 699 -5.87 -11.53 -19.09
C GLU A 699 -4.40 -11.25 -18.70
N GLU A 700 -3.60 -10.79 -19.65
CA GLU A 700 -2.26 -10.27 -19.38
C GLU A 700 -2.31 -8.75 -19.35
N PHE A 701 -1.71 -8.15 -18.33
CA PHE A 701 -1.57 -6.71 -18.19
C PHE A 701 -0.10 -6.32 -18.35
N SER A 702 0.20 -5.65 -19.46
CA SER A 702 1.56 -5.25 -19.85
C SER A 702 1.53 -3.89 -20.53
N ASN A 703 2.43 -2.98 -20.13
CA ASN A 703 2.58 -1.64 -20.72
C ASN A 703 1.25 -0.89 -20.88
N GLU A 704 0.45 -0.80 -19.80
CA GLU A 704 -0.89 -0.16 -19.77
C GLU A 704 -1.98 -0.81 -20.64
N VAL A 705 -1.72 -1.97 -21.23
CA VAL A 705 -2.66 -2.71 -22.09
C VAL A 705 -3.08 -4.03 -21.46
N VAL A 706 -4.40 -4.26 -21.44
CA VAL A 706 -5.02 -5.56 -21.13
C VAL A 706 -5.09 -6.41 -22.42
N ILE A 707 -4.56 -7.62 -22.36
CA ILE A 707 -4.48 -8.58 -23.47
C ILE A 707 -5.21 -9.86 -23.05
N PRO A 708 -6.44 -10.13 -23.55
CA PRO A 708 -7.18 -11.34 -23.22
C PRO A 708 -6.42 -12.63 -23.59
N LYS A 709 -6.47 -13.65 -22.72
CA LYS A 709 -5.83 -14.97 -22.92
C LYS A 709 -6.85 -16.09 -23.02
N SER A 710 -7.71 -16.21 -22.01
CA SER A 710 -8.78 -17.19 -21.97
C SER A 710 -9.99 -16.65 -21.21
N SER A 711 -11.16 -17.24 -21.50
CA SER A 711 -12.42 -16.97 -20.82
C SER A 711 -13.13 -18.30 -20.63
N TYR A 712 -13.90 -18.44 -19.56
CA TYR A 712 -14.65 -19.63 -19.21
C TYR A 712 -16.04 -19.17 -18.78
N SER A 713 -16.95 -19.03 -19.76
CA SER A 713 -18.27 -18.43 -19.55
C SER A 713 -19.33 -19.45 -19.15
N ASP A 714 -20.40 -18.94 -18.53
CA ASP A 714 -21.62 -19.69 -18.19
C ASP A 714 -21.39 -20.93 -17.29
N ILE A 715 -20.36 -20.90 -16.43
CA ILE A 715 -20.07 -21.96 -15.45
C ILE A 715 -21.26 -22.07 -14.48
N PRO A 716 -21.94 -23.23 -14.35
CA PRO A 716 -23.07 -23.37 -13.44
C PRO A 716 -22.61 -23.40 -11.98
N THR A 717 -23.04 -22.43 -11.19
CA THR A 717 -22.55 -22.19 -9.82
C THR A 717 -23.66 -22.28 -8.80
N THR A 718 -23.34 -22.90 -7.66
CA THR A 718 -24.15 -22.94 -6.43
C THR A 718 -23.23 -22.74 -5.21
N GLU A 719 -23.79 -22.53 -4.02
CA GLU A 719 -23.04 -22.46 -2.75
C GLU A 719 -22.18 -23.71 -2.46
N ASN A 720 -22.54 -24.87 -3.02
CA ASN A 720 -21.72 -26.08 -2.88
C ASN A 720 -20.53 -26.09 -3.85
N THR A 721 -20.65 -25.42 -4.99
CA THR A 721 -19.67 -25.49 -6.08
C THR A 721 -18.34 -24.88 -5.66
N SER A 722 -17.27 -25.61 -5.92
CA SER A 722 -15.88 -25.14 -5.80
C SER A 722 -15.11 -25.47 -7.08
N ALA A 723 -14.10 -24.67 -7.38
CA ALA A 723 -13.25 -24.90 -8.53
C ALA A 723 -11.77 -24.62 -8.23
N THR A 724 -10.90 -25.31 -8.96
CA THR A 724 -9.46 -25.06 -9.00
C THR A 724 -9.01 -24.77 -10.42
N LEU A 725 -8.15 -23.78 -10.58
CA LEU A 725 -7.60 -23.34 -11.86
C LEU A 725 -6.10 -23.09 -11.71
N VAL A 726 -5.29 -24.04 -12.18
CA VAL A 726 -3.83 -23.91 -12.15
C VAL A 726 -3.35 -23.18 -13.41
N ILE A 727 -2.79 -21.99 -13.23
CA ILE A 727 -2.29 -21.12 -14.31
C ILE A 727 -0.77 -21.08 -14.27
N ASN A 728 -0.13 -21.54 -15.34
CA ASN A 728 1.29 -21.28 -15.58
C ASN A 728 1.43 -19.92 -16.29
N ALA A 729 2.19 -18.99 -15.71
CA ALA A 729 2.23 -17.63 -16.22
C ALA A 729 2.87 -17.46 -17.61
N THR A 730 3.54 -18.51 -18.12
CA THR A 730 4.13 -18.53 -19.47
C THR A 730 3.21 -19.10 -20.55
N ALA A 731 2.11 -19.76 -20.17
CA ALA A 731 1.10 -20.33 -21.07
C ALA A 731 -0.31 -20.31 -20.41
N PRO A 732 -0.82 -19.14 -19.99
CA PRO A 732 -2.09 -19.05 -19.26
C PRO A 732 -3.31 -19.55 -20.05
N GLU A 733 -3.25 -19.52 -21.38
CA GLU A 733 -4.30 -20.04 -22.27
C GLU A 733 -4.47 -21.57 -22.26
N GLU A 734 -3.50 -22.33 -21.73
CA GLU A 734 -3.58 -23.80 -21.61
C GLU A 734 -4.33 -24.27 -20.36
N ALA A 735 -4.73 -23.35 -19.48
CA ALA A 735 -5.33 -23.67 -18.18
C ALA A 735 -6.74 -24.29 -18.30
N VAL A 736 -7.08 -25.16 -17.36
CA VAL A 736 -8.36 -25.88 -17.27
C VAL A 736 -8.95 -25.66 -15.89
N ILE A 737 -10.25 -25.38 -15.81
CA ILE A 737 -10.96 -25.28 -14.53
C ILE A 737 -11.45 -26.69 -14.16
N GLU A 738 -11.03 -27.20 -13.01
CA GLU A 738 -11.56 -28.42 -12.40
C GLU A 738 -12.71 -28.03 -11.46
N LEU A 739 -13.91 -28.58 -11.66
CA LEU A 739 -15.11 -28.31 -10.86
C LEU A 739 -15.47 -29.48 -9.94
N ASP A 740 -15.68 -29.18 -8.67
CA ASP A 740 -16.49 -29.97 -7.73
C ASP A 740 -17.85 -29.28 -7.61
N ILE A 741 -18.91 -29.90 -8.15
CA ILE A 741 -20.22 -29.25 -8.28
C ILE A 741 -21.07 -29.46 -7.02
N ASP A 742 -20.95 -30.62 -6.36
CA ASP A 742 -21.75 -30.97 -5.18
C ASP A 742 -21.03 -30.81 -3.82
N GLY A 743 -19.75 -30.42 -3.84
CA GLY A 743 -18.96 -30.10 -2.66
C GLY A 743 -18.39 -31.33 -1.94
N ASN A 744 -18.20 -32.46 -2.64
CA ASN A 744 -17.76 -33.71 -2.03
C ASN A 744 -16.23 -33.90 -1.98
N GLY A 745 -15.46 -33.05 -2.66
CA GLY A 745 -13.99 -33.10 -2.76
C GLY A 745 -13.45 -33.97 -3.91
N GLU A 746 -14.30 -34.55 -4.75
CA GLU A 746 -13.94 -35.19 -6.04
C GLU A 746 -14.34 -34.28 -7.21
N ILE A 747 -13.54 -34.27 -8.28
CA ILE A 747 -13.80 -33.47 -9.49
C ILE A 747 -14.93 -34.11 -10.31
N ASP A 748 -16.01 -33.36 -10.54
CA ASP A 748 -17.17 -33.74 -11.36
C ASP A 748 -16.97 -33.43 -12.86
N GLU A 749 -16.40 -32.26 -13.17
CA GLU A 749 -16.28 -31.73 -14.54
C GLU A 749 -14.98 -30.93 -14.75
N GLU A 750 -14.45 -30.97 -15.97
CA GLU A 750 -13.35 -30.10 -16.45
C GLU A 750 -13.94 -29.10 -17.45
N VAL A 751 -13.73 -27.80 -17.22
CA VAL A 751 -14.15 -26.72 -18.13
C VAL A 751 -12.93 -26.16 -18.86
N LEU A 752 -13.01 -26.23 -20.19
CA LEU A 752 -12.01 -25.68 -21.12
C LEU A 752 -12.37 -24.25 -21.49
N ALA A 753 -11.37 -23.48 -21.95
CA ALA A 753 -11.58 -22.11 -22.39
C ALA A 753 -12.58 -22.02 -23.56
N ASP A 754 -13.30 -20.90 -23.59
CA ASP A 754 -14.23 -20.56 -24.66
C ASP A 754 -13.52 -20.51 -26.01
N GLY A 755 -14.09 -21.20 -27.00
CA GLY A 755 -13.52 -21.28 -28.34
C GLY A 755 -12.42 -22.33 -28.54
N THR A 756 -12.04 -23.12 -27.52
CA THR A 756 -11.10 -24.25 -27.69
C THR A 756 -11.59 -25.24 -28.76
N GLU A 757 -10.83 -25.38 -29.85
CA GLU A 757 -11.10 -26.37 -30.91
C GLU A 757 -10.75 -27.79 -30.46
N LEU A 758 -11.71 -28.48 -29.86
CA LEU A 758 -11.57 -29.90 -29.51
C LEU A 758 -11.40 -30.80 -30.74
N THR A 759 -10.49 -31.76 -30.66
CA THR A 759 -10.32 -32.78 -31.70
C THR A 759 -11.54 -33.70 -31.77
N LEU A 760 -11.68 -34.38 -32.91
CA LEU A 760 -12.75 -35.34 -33.15
C LEU A 760 -12.75 -36.53 -32.15
N GLU A 761 -11.64 -36.82 -31.47
CA GLU A 761 -11.58 -37.84 -30.41
C GLU A 761 -12.04 -37.27 -29.06
N GLU A 762 -11.58 -36.07 -28.68
CA GLU A 762 -12.02 -35.38 -27.44
C GLU A 762 -13.51 -35.05 -27.46
N LEU A 763 -14.05 -34.51 -28.57
CA LEU A 763 -15.49 -34.27 -28.74
C LEU A 763 -16.35 -35.52 -28.48
N ILE A 764 -15.82 -36.71 -28.84
CA ILE A 764 -16.50 -37.99 -28.61
C ILE A 764 -16.40 -38.41 -27.13
N VAL A 765 -15.29 -38.12 -26.46
CA VAL A 765 -15.10 -38.41 -25.03
C VAL A 765 -16.00 -37.49 -24.20
N LEU A 766 -15.97 -36.19 -24.45
CA LEU A 766 -16.81 -35.18 -23.78
C LEU A 766 -18.31 -35.48 -23.94
N LEU A 767 -18.75 -35.80 -25.16
CA LEU A 767 -20.13 -36.21 -25.41
C LEU A 767 -20.51 -37.51 -24.64
N LYS A 768 -19.57 -38.42 -24.38
CA LYS A 768 -19.83 -39.61 -23.53
C LYS A 768 -19.92 -39.23 -22.06
N GLN A 769 -19.02 -38.39 -21.54
CA GLN A 769 -19.04 -37.90 -20.16
C GLN A 769 -20.37 -37.21 -19.84
N LYS A 770 -20.77 -36.20 -20.63
CA LYS A 770 -22.01 -35.45 -20.38
C LYS A 770 -23.28 -36.30 -20.54
N ILE A 771 -23.30 -37.29 -21.45
CA ILE A 771 -24.38 -38.31 -21.52
C ILE A 771 -24.39 -39.25 -20.30
N GLN A 772 -23.24 -39.47 -19.67
CA GLN A 772 -23.10 -40.29 -18.47
C GLN A 772 -23.52 -39.53 -17.21
N ALA A 773 -23.22 -38.24 -17.11
CA ALA A 773 -23.68 -37.34 -16.04
C ALA A 773 -25.22 -37.18 -16.04
N LEU A 774 -25.81 -36.67 -17.13
CA LEU A 774 -27.26 -36.46 -17.41
C LEU A 774 -28.24 -37.08 -16.40
N ASP A 775 -29.09 -36.30 -15.71
CA ASP A 775 -30.18 -36.91 -14.93
C ASP A 775 -31.24 -37.57 -15.84
N ALA A 776 -31.10 -38.89 -16.01
CA ALA A 776 -32.02 -39.71 -16.78
C ALA A 776 -31.90 -41.20 -16.44
N LYS A 777 -33.00 -41.93 -16.64
CA LYS A 777 -33.06 -43.39 -16.46
C LYS A 777 -31.92 -44.09 -17.19
N ASN A 778 -31.16 -44.94 -16.50
CA ASN A 778 -30.00 -45.71 -17.01
C ASN A 778 -30.20 -46.39 -18.38
N LYS A 779 -31.42 -46.82 -18.73
CA LYS A 779 -31.75 -47.39 -20.04
C LYS A 779 -31.65 -46.38 -21.19
N LEU A 780 -31.82 -45.09 -20.93
CA LEU A 780 -31.63 -43.98 -21.87
C LEU A 780 -30.14 -43.66 -22.04
N LYS A 781 -29.40 -43.41 -20.95
CA LYS A 781 -27.92 -43.20 -20.97
C LYS A 781 -27.22 -44.27 -21.82
N LYS A 782 -27.42 -45.55 -21.47
CA LYS A 782 -26.87 -46.72 -22.20
C LYS A 782 -27.32 -46.86 -23.66
N ASN A 783 -28.38 -46.17 -24.09
CA ASN A 783 -28.83 -46.16 -25.48
C ASN A 783 -28.21 -45.03 -26.30
N LEU A 784 -27.95 -43.88 -25.66
CA LEU A 784 -27.24 -42.75 -26.25
C LEU A 784 -25.75 -43.07 -26.39
N LEU A 785 -25.08 -43.57 -25.34
CA LEU A 785 -23.68 -44.02 -25.38
C LEU A 785 -23.42 -45.03 -26.51
N LYS A 786 -24.27 -46.06 -26.67
CA LYS A 786 -24.18 -47.03 -27.78
C LYS A 786 -24.29 -46.41 -29.19
N LYS A 787 -24.86 -45.21 -29.32
CA LYS A 787 -24.92 -44.47 -30.58
C LYS A 787 -23.65 -43.65 -30.80
N VAL A 788 -23.08 -43.07 -29.74
CA VAL A 788 -21.76 -42.42 -29.77
C VAL A 788 -20.65 -43.44 -30.10
N ASP A 789 -20.64 -44.62 -29.47
CA ASP A 789 -19.73 -45.73 -29.83
C ASP A 789 -19.80 -46.13 -31.31
N ASN A 790 -20.96 -45.95 -31.95
CA ASN A 790 -21.18 -46.26 -33.37
C ASN A 790 -20.79 -45.10 -34.29
N ILE A 791 -20.68 -43.87 -33.78
CA ILE A 791 -20.06 -42.73 -34.48
C ILE A 791 -18.54 -42.95 -34.44
N GLU A 792 -17.96 -43.16 -33.26
CA GLU A 792 -16.54 -43.45 -33.03
C GLU A 792 -16.03 -44.64 -33.88
N LYS A 793 -16.74 -45.78 -33.88
CA LYS A 793 -16.37 -46.96 -34.69
C LYS A 793 -16.43 -46.75 -36.20
N LYS A 794 -17.03 -45.65 -36.68
CA LYS A 794 -17.01 -45.27 -38.10
C LYS A 794 -15.90 -44.28 -38.40
N ILE A 795 -15.59 -43.41 -37.45
CA ILE A 795 -14.44 -42.48 -37.49
C ILE A 795 -13.14 -43.29 -37.52
N LYS A 796 -12.94 -44.21 -36.56
CA LYS A 796 -11.80 -45.16 -36.51
C LYS A 796 -11.75 -46.17 -37.69
N LYS A 797 -12.64 -46.04 -38.69
CA LYS A 797 -12.67 -46.83 -39.93
C LYS A 797 -12.69 -45.95 -41.19
N ASP A 798 -12.35 -44.67 -41.05
CA ASP A 798 -12.35 -43.63 -42.07
C ASP A 798 -13.62 -43.60 -42.94
N LYS A 799 -14.78 -43.54 -42.27
CA LYS A 799 -16.10 -43.56 -42.91
C LYS A 799 -16.88 -42.27 -42.63
N LYS A 800 -16.24 -41.12 -42.87
CA LYS A 800 -16.78 -39.74 -42.68
C LYS A 800 -18.28 -39.62 -43.02
N LYS A 801 -18.68 -39.87 -44.28
CA LYS A 801 -20.10 -39.83 -44.73
C LYS A 801 -21.08 -40.79 -44.02
N LYS A 802 -20.60 -41.81 -43.31
CA LYS A 802 -21.44 -42.71 -42.49
C LYS A 802 -21.43 -42.33 -41.00
N ALA A 803 -20.42 -41.56 -40.56
CA ALA A 803 -20.35 -40.95 -39.25
C ALA A 803 -21.27 -39.72 -39.18
N GLN A 804 -21.22 -38.80 -40.15
CA GLN A 804 -22.15 -37.66 -40.29
C GLN A 804 -23.62 -38.12 -40.19
N LYS A 805 -24.02 -39.08 -41.03
CA LYS A 805 -25.36 -39.72 -40.96
C LYS A 805 -25.71 -40.42 -39.63
N ALA A 806 -24.75 -40.65 -38.74
CA ALA A 806 -25.01 -41.18 -37.40
C ALA A 806 -25.11 -40.10 -36.34
N VAL A 807 -24.37 -39.01 -36.51
CA VAL A 807 -24.47 -37.75 -35.76
C VAL A 807 -25.87 -37.15 -35.97
N GLU A 808 -26.29 -36.91 -37.22
CA GLU A 808 -27.64 -36.46 -37.60
C GLU A 808 -28.76 -37.32 -36.96
N VAL A 809 -28.59 -38.64 -36.98
CA VAL A 809 -29.53 -39.64 -36.41
C VAL A 809 -29.43 -39.76 -34.88
N LEU A 810 -28.42 -39.19 -34.25
CA LEU A 810 -28.31 -39.01 -32.81
C LEU A 810 -28.94 -37.66 -32.39
N GLY A 811 -28.62 -36.55 -33.06
CA GLY A 811 -29.21 -35.23 -32.81
C GLY A 811 -30.74 -35.25 -32.93
N LYS A 812 -31.27 -35.76 -34.05
CA LYS A 812 -32.73 -35.99 -34.23
C LYS A 812 -33.34 -36.85 -33.12
N LYS A 813 -32.57 -37.72 -32.47
CA LYS A 813 -33.04 -38.55 -31.36
C LYS A 813 -33.01 -37.81 -30.03
N ILE A 814 -32.03 -36.95 -29.78
CA ILE A 814 -31.93 -36.12 -28.56
C ILE A 814 -33.07 -35.11 -28.54
N TYR A 815 -33.28 -34.36 -29.63
CA TYR A 815 -34.45 -33.48 -29.80
C TYR A 815 -35.78 -34.20 -29.56
N ASN A 816 -35.94 -35.42 -30.11
CA ASN A 816 -37.13 -36.26 -29.86
C ASN A 816 -37.28 -36.80 -28.41
N LYS A 817 -36.29 -36.61 -27.53
CA LYS A 817 -36.32 -36.95 -26.10
C LYS A 817 -36.57 -35.73 -25.24
N GLU A 818 -35.96 -34.61 -25.58
CA GLU A 818 -36.24 -33.29 -25.03
C GLU A 818 -37.72 -32.92 -25.20
N MET A 819 -38.26 -32.98 -26.43
CA MET A 819 -39.69 -32.77 -26.74
C MET A 819 -40.64 -33.76 -26.03
N LYS A 820 -40.11 -34.77 -25.35
CA LYS A 820 -40.87 -35.74 -24.54
C LYS A 820 -40.55 -35.65 -23.05
N ARG A 821 -39.85 -34.59 -22.62
CA ARG A 821 -39.34 -34.31 -21.27
C ARG A 821 -38.61 -35.51 -20.66
N LYS A 822 -37.67 -36.10 -21.43
CA LYS A 822 -36.83 -37.25 -21.02
C LYS A 822 -35.34 -36.94 -20.94
N ILE A 823 -34.98 -35.71 -21.29
CA ILE A 823 -33.70 -35.01 -21.19
C ILE A 823 -34.15 -33.55 -20.91
N GLY A 824 -33.48 -32.83 -20.02
CA GLY A 824 -33.73 -31.39 -19.82
C GLY A 824 -33.30 -30.58 -21.04
N SER A 825 -33.86 -29.38 -21.26
CA SER A 825 -33.53 -28.59 -22.47
C SER A 825 -32.07 -28.16 -22.49
N ALA A 826 -31.49 -27.69 -21.37
CA ALA A 826 -30.06 -27.36 -21.28
C ALA A 826 -29.14 -28.52 -21.73
N SER A 827 -29.28 -29.72 -21.14
CA SER A 827 -28.48 -30.88 -21.56
C SER A 827 -28.79 -31.34 -22.99
N ALA A 828 -29.99 -31.08 -23.53
CA ALA A 828 -30.32 -31.42 -24.90
C ALA A 828 -29.64 -30.48 -25.90
N GLU A 829 -29.63 -29.18 -25.61
CA GLU A 829 -28.96 -28.12 -26.37
C GLU A 829 -27.44 -28.32 -26.38
N GLU A 830 -26.85 -28.57 -25.22
CA GLU A 830 -25.43 -28.91 -25.05
C GLU A 830 -25.02 -30.13 -25.89
N PHE A 831 -25.79 -31.23 -25.83
CA PHE A 831 -25.50 -32.40 -26.68
C PHE A 831 -25.65 -32.09 -28.18
N LEU A 832 -26.52 -31.15 -28.58
CA LEU A 832 -26.69 -30.74 -29.97
C LEU A 832 -25.50 -29.89 -30.43
N LYS A 833 -25.03 -28.94 -29.62
CA LYS A 833 -23.81 -28.13 -29.85
C LYS A 833 -22.57 -29.03 -30.07
N LEU A 834 -22.37 -30.02 -29.19
CA LEU A 834 -21.29 -31.02 -29.35
C LEU A 834 -21.44 -31.87 -30.61
N LEU A 835 -22.67 -32.26 -30.99
CA LEU A 835 -22.90 -33.04 -32.21
C LEU A 835 -22.64 -32.22 -33.48
N GLU A 836 -22.94 -30.92 -33.46
CA GLU A 836 -22.64 -30.01 -34.56
C GLU A 836 -21.12 -29.84 -34.74
N GLN A 837 -20.37 -29.66 -33.65
CA GLN A 837 -18.90 -29.66 -33.68
C GLN A 837 -18.33 -30.97 -34.26
N ILE A 838 -18.86 -32.14 -33.85
CA ILE A 838 -18.48 -33.45 -34.42
C ILE A 838 -18.84 -33.53 -35.90
N GLU A 839 -19.95 -32.95 -36.36
CA GLU A 839 -20.34 -32.94 -37.78
C GLU A 839 -19.43 -32.03 -38.62
N ASN A 840 -19.01 -30.89 -38.07
CA ASN A 840 -18.10 -29.94 -38.72
C ASN A 840 -16.66 -30.49 -38.85
N ALA A 841 -16.18 -31.24 -37.85
CA ALA A 841 -14.87 -31.88 -37.87
C ALA A 841 -14.79 -33.19 -38.72
N LEU A 842 -15.90 -33.62 -39.35
CA LEU A 842 -16.07 -34.91 -40.04
C LEU A 842 -15.92 -34.86 -41.57
#